data_AF-A0A9Q4BL60-F1
#
_entry.id   AF-A0A9Q4BL60-F1
#
_cell.length_a   1.000
_cell.length_b   1.000
_cell.length_c   1.000
_cell.angle_alpha   90.00
_cell.angle_beta   90.00
_cell.angle_gamma   90.00
#
_symmetry.space_group_name_H-M   'P 1'
#
loop_
_entity.id
_entity.type
_entity.pdbx_description
1 polymer ?
#
loop_
_entity_poly.entity_id
_entity_poly.type
_entity_poly.pdbx_seq_one_letter_code
_entity_poly.pdbx_strand_id
1 'polypeptide(L)'
;MFLFGKLSKQGQQNFDLGNIYLGREDYENALKYLNQALITDPESQQVQEAIKEIKDKIKSQRRAIDTSKKMILYTANNINADLLNWYYDNNYIIVSVGFGKGSWAVCFLRNTESVKQRVYIYPQIPEKQIEDGWNDGFYITNACYGQNKWLVVAQKLEGKGHQQWIFSPDFPEGEIDELYARGSQISVCEYGNAWFIVLDENSNLSEQEYEFYDDYPEDEFERLWDEGRFVDRLLYADKKWLIVHSLCELWNVQGLFNRSKFPFAELEKEYEEDASLPSSMTHDGTEWSIIFTSALPGEAEDEYIMAEDEIKNFTIEQARKELEELAGLGNVKEKIDNLISLVKLNRIKKERGLSIPPVSLQMVFTGNPGTGKTTVARIMGKILKALGILKKGHMVEVDRSALVAEYVGQTAVKTNQVIDSAMDGVLFIDEAYSLSKGENDFGQEAIEILLKRMEDSRDRLVVIIAGYTDEIKKFIQSNPGLKSRFNEYFHFEDYTASELLYIFRKMVINAGLQTSSEAGDFAEKYFQFLIKSKDKYFGNARDIRNLLENLIKIQSARLSKEADLSDEQIRTISKEDFIISVKDVYQEEHELTIDEVMHELDGLVGLKNIKEEIRLLTDYIKVEQLRRQKGLPLRPITLHSVFFGAPGTGKTTVARLLGRIFKTLGLLSRGQVQEVSRGDLVAEYVGQTATKTNKAIDEAINGVLFIDEAYSLSNNKGESDFGKEAIETLLKRMEDDRDKFCVIIAGYSDKIDQFINSNPGLKSRFPNYFHFENYTPEELLQIIKSFFETEKFQLETSAEMQLKQVFESQHLSRDGNCGNARDVRNFFEKIKLQQGSRVSRIEDSTLNDLTLITRADVERASELNISHPKHRPS
;
A
#
# COMPACT_ATOMS: atom_id res chain seq x y z
N MET A 1 58.79 -48.68 21.86
CA MET A 1 58.98 -47.23 21.73
C MET A 1 58.68 -46.86 20.28
N PHE A 2 57.39 -46.72 19.93
CA PHE A 2 56.95 -46.15 18.65
C PHE A 2 56.22 -44.85 18.99
N LEU A 3 56.75 -43.74 18.50
CA LEU A 3 56.28 -42.38 18.79
C LEU A 3 54.90 -42.17 18.15
N PHE A 4 53.82 -42.28 18.93
CA PHE A 4 52.56 -41.62 18.61
C PHE A 4 52.77 -40.12 18.78
N GLY A 5 52.55 -39.34 17.72
CA GLY A 5 52.69 -37.88 17.75
C GLY A 5 51.74 -37.29 18.80
N LYS A 6 52.27 -36.49 19.72
CA LYS A 6 51.45 -35.74 20.68
C LYS A 6 50.67 -34.67 19.93
N LEU A 7 49.34 -34.65 20.11
CA LEU A 7 48.49 -33.52 19.69
C LEU A 7 49.00 -32.22 20.30
N SER A 8 48.84 -31.12 19.58
CA SER A 8 49.06 -29.78 20.13
C SER A 8 48.15 -29.55 21.36
N LYS A 9 48.52 -28.63 22.25
CA LYS A 9 47.75 -28.35 23.48
C LYS A 9 46.29 -27.99 23.17
N GLN A 10 46.06 -27.28 22.07
CA GLN A 10 44.73 -26.86 21.63
C GLN A 10 43.99 -27.97 20.86
N GLY A 11 44.71 -28.76 20.07
CA GLY A 11 44.17 -29.98 19.46
C GLY A 11 43.73 -31.01 20.49
N GLN A 12 44.49 -31.19 21.57
CA GLN A 12 44.13 -32.08 22.69
C GLN A 12 42.87 -31.60 23.41
N GLN A 13 42.75 -30.29 23.71
CA GLN A 13 41.53 -29.74 24.33
C GLN A 13 40.28 -29.97 23.47
N ASN A 14 40.38 -29.73 22.16
CA ASN A 14 39.28 -29.96 21.24
C ASN A 14 38.97 -31.45 21.05
N PHE A 15 39.99 -32.31 21.08
CA PHE A 15 39.82 -33.75 21.03
C PHE A 15 39.12 -34.28 22.29
N ASP A 16 39.50 -33.79 23.48
CA ASP A 16 38.88 -34.16 24.74
C ASP A 16 37.42 -33.66 24.82
N LEU A 17 37.16 -32.41 24.39
CA LEU A 17 35.79 -31.89 24.27
C LEU A 17 34.95 -32.71 23.30
N GLY A 18 35.52 -33.06 22.14
CA GLY A 18 34.89 -33.95 21.17
C GLY A 18 34.48 -35.29 21.77
N ASN A 19 35.35 -35.91 22.57
CA ASN A 19 35.07 -37.16 23.28
C ASN A 19 34.04 -36.99 24.42
N ILE A 20 34.01 -35.85 25.10
CA ILE A 20 32.98 -35.54 26.11
C ILE A 20 31.59 -35.46 25.45
N TYR A 21 31.46 -34.76 24.33
CA TYR A 21 30.20 -34.69 23.58
C TYR A 21 29.82 -36.04 22.95
N LEU A 22 30.82 -36.82 22.51
CA LEU A 22 30.60 -38.17 22.03
C LEU A 22 30.04 -39.09 23.13
N GLY A 23 30.55 -38.98 24.37
CA GLY A 23 30.01 -39.70 25.54
C GLY A 23 28.60 -39.27 25.95
N ARG A 24 28.09 -38.15 25.41
CA ARG A 24 26.72 -37.64 25.61
C ARG A 24 25.81 -37.92 24.39
N GLU A 25 26.28 -38.70 23.42
CA GLU A 25 25.59 -38.97 22.15
C GLU A 25 25.23 -37.72 21.33
N ASP A 26 25.92 -36.59 21.57
CA ASP A 26 25.77 -35.35 20.80
C ASP A 26 26.76 -35.35 19.64
N TYR A 27 26.41 -36.12 18.60
CA TYR A 27 27.29 -36.38 17.46
C TYR A 27 27.65 -35.14 16.65
N GLU A 28 26.79 -34.12 16.65
CA GLU A 28 26.99 -32.88 15.89
C GLU A 28 28.04 -31.98 16.56
N ASN A 29 27.93 -31.77 17.88
CA ASN A 29 28.96 -31.06 18.64
C ASN A 29 30.25 -31.88 18.75
N ALA A 30 30.16 -33.21 18.87
CA ALA A 30 31.34 -34.07 18.83
C ALA A 30 32.12 -33.92 17.51
N LEU A 31 31.42 -33.94 16.36
CA LEU A 31 32.03 -33.67 15.05
C LEU A 31 32.62 -32.27 14.96
N LYS A 32 31.94 -31.25 15.49
CA LYS A 32 32.43 -29.86 15.49
C LYS A 32 33.78 -29.75 16.19
N TYR A 33 33.90 -30.24 17.42
CA TYR A 33 35.15 -30.15 18.19
C TYR A 33 36.24 -31.08 17.64
N LEU A 34 35.90 -32.29 17.16
CA LEU A 34 36.89 -33.16 16.53
C LEU A 34 37.39 -32.61 15.19
N ASN A 35 36.54 -31.96 14.38
CA ASN A 35 37.00 -31.26 13.17
C ASN A 35 37.90 -30.07 13.52
N GLN A 36 37.65 -29.36 14.63
CA GLN A 36 38.56 -28.32 15.13
C GLN A 36 39.90 -28.91 15.61
N ALA A 37 39.89 -30.08 16.26
CA ALA A 37 41.10 -30.82 16.59
C ALA A 37 41.87 -31.23 15.31
N LEU A 38 41.15 -31.65 14.26
CA LEU A 38 41.75 -32.03 12.97
C LEU A 38 42.32 -30.83 12.22
N ILE A 39 41.69 -29.65 12.30
CA ILE A 39 42.25 -28.42 11.73
C ILE A 39 43.56 -28.05 12.43
N THR A 40 43.63 -28.28 13.75
CA THR A 40 44.80 -27.92 14.56
C THR A 40 45.94 -28.93 14.36
N ASP A 41 45.62 -30.22 14.23
CA ASP A 41 46.57 -31.31 14.02
C ASP A 41 46.12 -32.22 12.85
N PRO A 42 46.31 -31.80 11.58
CA PRO A 42 45.73 -32.44 10.39
C PRO A 42 46.20 -33.87 10.13
N GLU A 43 47.42 -34.19 10.54
CA GLU A 43 48.01 -35.53 10.35
C GLU A 43 47.70 -36.49 11.52
N SER A 44 46.88 -36.08 12.49
CA SER A 44 46.54 -36.95 13.62
C SER A 44 45.59 -38.07 13.18
N GLN A 45 46.13 -39.27 13.03
CA GLN A 45 45.35 -40.49 12.80
C GLN A 45 44.29 -40.70 13.88
N GLN A 46 44.60 -40.38 15.13
CA GLN A 46 43.68 -40.55 16.27
C GLN A 46 42.41 -39.68 16.12
N VAL A 47 42.54 -38.44 15.63
CA VAL A 47 41.39 -37.55 15.39
C VAL A 47 40.60 -38.00 14.16
N GLN A 48 41.30 -38.42 13.09
CA GLN A 48 40.66 -38.91 11.87
C GLN A 48 39.84 -40.19 12.10
N GLU A 49 40.34 -41.12 12.91
CA GLU A 49 39.63 -42.34 13.29
C GLU A 49 38.38 -42.04 14.12
N ALA A 50 38.47 -41.13 15.11
CA ALA A 50 37.32 -40.71 15.91
C ALA A 50 36.21 -40.05 15.06
N ILE A 51 36.59 -39.19 14.11
CA ILE A 51 35.64 -38.58 13.17
C ILE A 51 34.98 -39.63 12.28
N LYS A 52 35.75 -40.63 11.81
CA LYS A 52 35.22 -41.71 10.98
C LYS A 52 34.23 -42.56 11.75
N GLU A 53 34.54 -42.93 12.99
CA GLU A 53 33.64 -43.70 13.87
C GLU A 53 32.31 -42.97 14.11
N ILE A 54 32.34 -41.65 14.32
CA ILE A 54 31.12 -40.84 14.48
C ILE A 54 30.32 -40.76 13.18
N LYS A 55 30.99 -40.55 12.04
CA LYS A 55 30.31 -40.53 10.73
C LYS A 55 29.64 -41.87 10.43
N ASP A 56 30.29 -42.98 10.78
CA ASP A 56 29.73 -44.31 10.65
C ASP A 56 28.57 -44.54 11.64
N LYS A 57 28.64 -44.02 12.87
CA LYS A 57 27.52 -44.02 13.83
C LYS A 57 26.32 -43.19 13.35
N ILE A 58 26.52 -41.98 12.83
CA ILE A 58 25.45 -41.16 12.21
C ILE A 58 24.84 -41.88 11.01
N LYS A 59 25.68 -42.51 10.19
CA LYS A 59 25.22 -43.32 9.05
C LYS A 59 24.44 -44.56 9.50
N SER A 60 24.78 -45.13 10.65
CA SER A 60 24.04 -46.24 11.27
C SER A 60 22.76 -45.80 12.01
N GLN A 61 22.69 -44.56 12.52
CA GLN A 61 21.44 -43.96 13.03
C GLN A 61 20.48 -43.62 11.89
N ARG A 62 21.01 -43.26 10.70
CA ARG A 62 20.29 -43.27 9.43
C ARG A 62 20.14 -44.69 8.85
N ARG A 63 19.88 -45.70 9.69
CA ARG A 63 19.49 -47.03 9.21
C ARG A 63 18.32 -46.83 8.25
N ALA A 64 18.50 -47.37 7.04
CA ALA A 64 17.69 -47.12 5.86
C ALA A 64 16.21 -47.02 6.23
N ILE A 65 15.61 -45.84 6.01
CA ILE A 65 14.16 -45.68 6.09
C ILE A 65 13.59 -46.68 5.09
N ASP A 66 12.98 -47.74 5.60
CA ASP A 66 12.41 -48.80 4.79
C ASP A 66 11.09 -48.30 4.21
N THR A 67 11.16 -47.72 3.00
CA THR A 67 10.00 -47.20 2.26
C THR A 67 9.02 -48.29 1.83
N SER A 68 9.28 -49.56 2.15
CA SER A 68 8.31 -50.65 2.02
C SER A 68 7.26 -50.66 3.15
N LYS A 69 7.59 -50.14 4.34
CA LYS A 69 6.67 -50.15 5.49
C LYS A 69 5.52 -49.16 5.31
N LYS A 70 4.29 -49.57 5.68
CA LYS A 70 3.12 -48.68 5.64
C LYS A 70 3.14 -47.63 6.76
N MET A 71 3.60 -48.00 7.95
CA MET A 71 3.82 -47.10 9.08
C MET A 71 5.33 -46.98 9.35
N ILE A 72 5.80 -45.77 9.63
CA ILE A 72 7.18 -45.49 10.03
C ILE A 72 7.15 -44.65 11.30
N LEU A 73 7.76 -45.17 12.36
CA LEU A 73 8.03 -44.42 13.58
C LEU A 73 9.42 -43.83 13.52
N TYR A 74 9.54 -42.55 13.83
CA TYR A 74 10.80 -41.84 13.78
C TYR A 74 11.01 -41.00 15.03
N THR A 75 12.24 -41.05 15.58
CA THR A 75 12.65 -40.11 16.63
C THR A 75 13.85 -39.29 16.19
N ALA A 76 13.87 -38.01 16.54
CA ALA A 76 15.01 -37.15 16.26
C ALA A 76 15.18 -36.05 17.28
N ASN A 77 16.44 -35.69 17.51
CA ASN A 77 16.82 -34.55 18.34
C ASN A 77 16.49 -33.20 17.69
N ASN A 78 15.99 -33.15 16.47
CA ASN A 78 15.50 -31.93 15.85
C ASN A 78 14.60 -32.30 14.66
N ILE A 79 13.48 -31.61 14.51
CA ILE A 79 12.67 -31.69 13.30
C ILE A 79 13.00 -30.48 12.43
N ASN A 80 13.30 -30.75 11.16
CA ASN A 80 13.54 -29.73 10.15
C ASN A 80 12.71 -30.01 8.90
N ALA A 81 12.57 -28.98 8.06
CA ALA A 81 11.81 -29.07 6.83
C ALA A 81 12.36 -30.13 5.87
N ASP A 82 13.67 -30.36 5.83
CA ASP A 82 14.27 -31.35 4.91
C ASP A 82 13.82 -32.79 5.26
N LEU A 83 13.73 -33.12 6.54
CA LEU A 83 13.19 -34.40 7.02
C LEU A 83 11.71 -34.56 6.66
N LEU A 84 10.89 -33.55 6.96
CA LEU A 84 9.45 -33.62 6.69
C LEU A 84 9.16 -33.67 5.20
N ASN A 85 9.89 -32.89 4.40
CA ASN A 85 9.79 -32.92 2.94
C ASN A 85 10.18 -34.30 2.40
N TRP A 86 11.21 -34.94 2.96
CA TRP A 86 11.57 -36.29 2.53
C TRP A 86 10.41 -37.28 2.73
N TYR A 87 9.75 -37.27 3.88
CA TYR A 87 8.61 -38.18 4.13
C TYR A 87 7.42 -37.84 3.22
N TYR A 88 7.15 -36.56 3.01
CA TYR A 88 6.13 -36.11 2.07
C TYR A 88 6.43 -36.55 0.63
N ASP A 89 7.67 -36.37 0.17
CA ASP A 89 8.16 -36.76 -1.16
C ASP A 89 8.10 -38.29 -1.37
N ASN A 90 8.19 -39.06 -0.29
CA ASN A 90 8.05 -40.52 -0.30
C ASN A 90 6.61 -40.97 0.00
N ASN A 91 5.64 -40.06 -0.12
CA ASN A 91 4.21 -40.31 0.03
C ASN A 91 3.81 -40.80 1.42
N TYR A 92 4.32 -40.16 2.47
CA TYR A 92 3.88 -40.33 3.86
C TYR A 92 3.25 -39.05 4.40
N ILE A 93 2.27 -39.22 5.31
CA ILE A 93 1.64 -38.15 6.10
C ILE A 93 1.93 -38.37 7.59
N ILE A 94 1.92 -37.29 8.36
CA ILE A 94 2.04 -37.34 9.82
C ILE A 94 0.67 -37.67 10.42
N VAL A 95 0.59 -38.69 11.26
CA VAL A 95 -0.64 -39.07 11.97
C VAL A 95 -0.61 -38.77 13.45
N SER A 96 0.57 -38.71 14.06
CA SER A 96 0.75 -38.33 15.46
C SER A 96 2.16 -37.81 15.71
N VAL A 97 2.27 -36.88 16.65
CA VAL A 97 3.53 -36.24 17.07
C VAL A 97 3.59 -36.16 18.59
N GLY A 98 4.81 -36.22 19.12
CA GLY A 98 5.08 -36.09 20.54
C GLY A 98 6.50 -35.59 20.77
N PHE A 99 6.77 -35.07 21.96
CA PHE A 99 8.09 -34.58 22.33
C PHE A 99 8.43 -34.97 23.76
N GLY A 100 9.64 -35.51 23.96
CA GLY A 100 10.07 -36.06 25.25
C GLY A 100 11.56 -36.37 25.27
N LYS A 101 12.21 -36.22 26.43
CA LYS A 101 13.68 -36.43 26.59
C LYS A 101 14.56 -35.66 25.60
N GLY A 102 14.10 -34.49 25.13
CA GLY A 102 14.85 -33.68 24.18
C GLY A 102 14.76 -34.16 22.72
N SER A 103 13.94 -35.18 22.45
CA SER A 103 13.74 -35.73 21.12
C SER A 103 12.25 -35.68 20.73
N TRP A 104 12.01 -35.43 19.45
CA TRP A 104 10.71 -35.57 18.84
C TRP A 104 10.43 -37.04 18.55
N ALA A 105 9.16 -37.44 18.67
CA ALA A 105 8.62 -38.69 18.15
C ALA A 105 7.55 -38.36 17.11
N VAL A 106 7.65 -38.95 15.92
CA VAL A 106 6.73 -38.72 14.82
C VAL A 106 6.30 -40.05 14.23
N CYS A 107 5.00 -40.23 14.09
CA CYS A 107 4.42 -41.36 13.39
C CYS A 107 4.01 -40.94 11.98
N PHE A 108 4.61 -41.58 10.99
CA PHE A 108 4.32 -41.40 9.57
C PHE A 108 3.52 -42.58 9.04
N LEU A 109 2.46 -42.30 8.27
CA LEU A 109 1.65 -43.30 7.60
C LEU A 109 1.69 -43.09 6.09
N ARG A 110 1.77 -44.17 5.32
CA ARG A 110 1.77 -44.10 3.86
C ARG A 110 0.44 -43.52 3.36
N ASN A 111 0.53 -42.50 2.53
CA ASN A 111 -0.62 -41.74 2.04
C ASN A 111 -1.29 -42.46 0.86
N THR A 112 -2.14 -43.43 1.14
CA THR A 112 -2.86 -44.22 0.12
C THR A 112 -4.11 -43.53 -0.41
N GLU A 113 -4.66 -42.57 0.34
CA GLU A 113 -5.94 -41.90 0.06
C GLU A 113 -5.77 -40.49 -0.54
N SER A 114 -4.56 -40.12 -0.96
CA SER A 114 -4.25 -38.78 -1.48
C SER A 114 -4.60 -37.64 -0.51
N VAL A 115 -4.50 -37.90 0.80
CA VAL A 115 -4.72 -36.92 1.86
C VAL A 115 -3.75 -35.75 1.68
N LYS A 116 -4.28 -34.52 1.66
CA LYS A 116 -3.46 -33.31 1.60
C LYS A 116 -3.16 -32.83 3.01
N GLN A 117 -1.90 -32.60 3.33
CA GLN A 117 -1.45 -32.16 4.65
C GLN A 117 -0.56 -30.91 4.55
N ARG A 118 -0.67 -30.02 5.52
CA ARG A 118 0.25 -28.91 5.79
C ARG A 118 0.88 -29.14 7.16
N VAL A 119 2.19 -28.90 7.26
CA VAL A 119 2.91 -28.98 8.54
C VAL A 119 3.62 -27.66 8.77
N TYR A 120 3.39 -27.07 9.92
CA TYR A 120 3.92 -25.78 10.33
C TYR A 120 4.89 -25.98 11.48
N ILE A 121 6.10 -25.42 11.38
CA ILE A 121 7.09 -25.43 12.45
C ILE A 121 7.48 -23.99 12.76
N TYR A 122 7.01 -23.47 13.90
CA TYR A 122 7.21 -22.07 14.28
C TYR A 122 7.53 -21.92 15.77
N PRO A 123 8.32 -20.92 16.19
CA PRO A 123 8.53 -20.64 17.61
C PRO A 123 7.26 -20.25 18.39
N GLN A 124 6.25 -19.76 17.67
CA GLN A 124 4.94 -19.33 18.17
C GLN A 124 3.85 -19.98 17.32
N ILE A 125 2.60 -20.01 17.82
CA ILE A 125 1.47 -20.51 17.03
C ILE A 125 1.31 -19.67 15.75
N PRO A 126 1.28 -20.30 14.56
CA PRO A 126 1.22 -19.58 13.30
C PRO A 126 -0.23 -19.21 12.94
N GLU A 127 -0.81 -18.27 13.69
CA GLU A 127 -2.24 -17.88 13.63
C GLU A 127 -2.73 -17.67 12.19
N LYS A 128 -2.02 -16.84 11.43
CA LYS A 128 -2.36 -16.55 10.03
C LYS A 128 -2.37 -17.81 9.15
N GLN A 129 -1.40 -18.71 9.31
CA GLN A 129 -1.32 -19.94 8.50
C GLN A 129 -2.40 -20.95 8.88
N ILE A 130 -2.86 -20.93 10.13
CA ILE A 130 -4.01 -21.72 10.58
C ILE A 130 -5.28 -21.17 9.93
N GLU A 131 -5.50 -19.85 9.98
CA GLU A 131 -6.66 -19.18 9.35
C GLU A 131 -6.69 -19.36 7.82
N ASP A 132 -5.56 -19.13 7.15
CA ASP A 132 -5.41 -19.39 5.71
C ASP A 132 -5.64 -20.89 5.41
N GLY A 133 -5.21 -21.77 6.31
CA GLY A 133 -5.46 -23.20 6.27
C GLY A 133 -6.96 -23.53 6.26
N TRP A 134 -7.71 -23.01 7.23
CA TRP A 134 -9.15 -23.23 7.35
C TRP A 134 -9.91 -22.73 6.13
N ASN A 135 -9.56 -21.55 5.59
CA ASN A 135 -10.13 -21.04 4.34
C ASN A 135 -9.89 -21.96 3.13
N ASP A 136 -8.78 -22.69 3.14
CA ASP A 136 -8.42 -23.67 2.11
C ASP A 136 -8.98 -25.08 2.38
N GLY A 137 -9.74 -25.25 3.48
CA GLY A 137 -10.33 -26.51 3.95
C GLY A 137 -9.35 -27.41 4.71
N PHE A 138 -8.24 -26.88 5.22
CA PHE A 138 -7.29 -27.61 6.07
C PHE A 138 -7.60 -27.37 7.54
N TYR A 139 -7.88 -28.45 8.26
CA TYR A 139 -8.22 -28.46 9.69
C TYR A 139 -7.05 -28.99 10.50
N ILE A 140 -6.83 -28.43 11.69
CA ILE A 140 -5.73 -28.85 12.58
C ILE A 140 -6.08 -30.22 13.16
N THR A 141 -5.17 -31.18 13.01
CA THR A 141 -5.37 -32.57 13.48
C THR A 141 -4.38 -33.00 14.54
N ASN A 142 -3.20 -32.38 14.59
CA ASN A 142 -2.23 -32.59 15.67
C ASN A 142 -1.43 -31.31 15.92
N ALA A 143 -0.95 -31.15 17.14
CA ALA A 143 0.09 -30.21 17.49
C ALA A 143 1.06 -30.86 18.48
N CYS A 144 2.25 -30.31 18.63
CA CYS A 144 3.15 -30.66 19.73
C CYS A 144 4.16 -29.53 19.91
N TYR A 145 4.56 -29.27 21.17
CA TYR A 145 5.59 -28.29 21.49
C TYR A 145 6.89 -28.97 21.93
N GLY A 146 8.00 -28.57 21.32
CA GLY A 146 9.32 -29.08 21.66
C GLY A 146 10.43 -28.14 21.19
N GLN A 147 11.51 -28.04 21.95
CA GLN A 147 12.70 -27.25 21.56
C GLN A 147 12.40 -25.80 21.15
N ASN A 148 11.51 -25.15 21.90
CA ASN A 148 11.03 -23.80 21.65
C ASN A 148 10.33 -23.62 20.29
N LYS A 149 9.67 -24.66 19.79
CA LYS A 149 8.89 -24.64 18.55
C LYS A 149 7.61 -25.45 18.68
N TRP A 150 6.55 -24.93 18.11
CA TRP A 150 5.32 -25.63 17.81
C TRP A 150 5.47 -26.36 16.48
N LEU A 151 5.13 -27.63 16.46
CA LEU A 151 4.84 -28.40 15.25
C LEU A 151 3.34 -28.57 15.16
N VAL A 152 2.70 -27.92 14.19
CA VAL A 152 1.24 -27.97 13.97
C VAL A 152 0.98 -28.68 12.65
N VAL A 153 0.10 -29.67 12.66
CA VAL A 153 -0.27 -30.49 11.51
C VAL A 153 -1.73 -30.22 11.15
N ALA A 154 -1.97 -29.87 9.89
CA ALA A 154 -3.29 -29.61 9.35
C ALA A 154 -3.58 -30.52 8.14
N GLN A 155 -4.75 -31.13 8.07
CA GLN A 155 -5.17 -32.00 6.97
C GLN A 155 -6.39 -31.45 6.26
N LYS A 156 -6.46 -31.64 4.95
CA LYS A 156 -7.62 -31.24 4.16
C LYS A 156 -8.75 -32.26 4.38
N LEU A 157 -9.86 -31.80 4.95
CA LEU A 157 -11.03 -32.64 5.23
C LEU A 157 -12.27 -32.05 4.55
N GLU A 158 -13.02 -32.87 3.83
CA GLU A 158 -14.28 -32.48 3.21
C GLU A 158 -15.44 -32.71 4.19
N GLY A 159 -16.36 -31.74 4.34
CA GLY A 159 -17.55 -31.89 5.18
C GLY A 159 -17.37 -31.70 6.70
N LYS A 160 -16.18 -31.29 7.16
CA LYS A 160 -15.93 -30.94 8.58
C LYS A 160 -16.52 -29.59 8.98
N GLY A 161 -16.87 -29.47 10.25
CA GLY A 161 -17.46 -28.28 10.88
C GLY A 161 -16.45 -27.17 11.10
N HIS A 162 -16.89 -26.08 11.73
CA HIS A 162 -16.01 -24.96 12.04
C HIS A 162 -15.07 -25.34 13.20
N GLN A 163 -13.77 -25.09 13.03
CA GLN A 163 -12.78 -25.21 14.10
C GLN A 163 -12.49 -23.84 14.72
N GLN A 164 -12.27 -23.84 16.04
CA GLN A 164 -11.82 -22.69 16.82
C GLN A 164 -10.59 -23.09 17.63
N TRP A 165 -9.74 -22.13 17.99
CA TRP A 165 -8.59 -22.39 18.85
C TRP A 165 -8.50 -21.39 19.99
N ILE A 166 -7.91 -21.86 21.10
CA ILE A 166 -7.59 -21.08 22.29
C ILE A 166 -6.09 -21.18 22.52
N PHE A 167 -5.44 -20.04 22.74
CA PHE A 167 -4.03 -19.98 23.16
C PHE A 167 -3.93 -19.18 24.46
N SER A 168 -3.66 -19.86 25.56
CA SER A 168 -3.75 -19.27 26.90
C SER A 168 -2.57 -19.71 27.79
N PRO A 169 -1.96 -18.81 28.59
CA PRO A 169 -0.94 -19.18 29.57
C PRO A 169 -1.44 -20.19 30.61
N ASP A 170 -2.70 -20.02 31.04
CA ASP A 170 -3.38 -20.87 32.01
C ASP A 170 -4.42 -21.77 31.31
N PHE A 171 -4.76 -22.92 31.89
CA PHE A 171 -5.74 -23.82 31.28
C PHE A 171 -7.13 -23.15 31.23
N PRO A 172 -7.74 -22.97 30.04
CA PRO A 172 -8.88 -22.08 29.87
C PRO A 172 -10.23 -22.80 30.11
N GLU A 173 -10.48 -23.30 31.32
CA GLU A 173 -11.69 -24.08 31.69
C GLU A 173 -12.99 -23.39 31.24
N GLY A 174 -13.16 -22.10 31.58
CA GLY A 174 -14.40 -21.37 31.28
C GLY A 174 -14.68 -21.21 29.78
N GLU A 175 -13.64 -21.02 28.97
CA GLU A 175 -13.80 -20.91 27.51
C GLU A 175 -14.12 -22.28 26.88
N ILE A 176 -13.51 -23.35 27.38
CA ILE A 176 -13.81 -24.72 26.94
C ILE A 176 -15.27 -25.07 27.28
N ASP A 177 -15.71 -24.80 28.51
CA ASP A 177 -17.07 -25.09 28.96
C ASP A 177 -18.12 -24.33 28.14
N GLU A 178 -17.85 -23.06 27.79
CA GLU A 178 -18.71 -22.28 26.90
C GLU A 178 -18.82 -22.88 25.50
N LEU A 179 -17.73 -23.44 24.97
CA LEU A 179 -17.70 -24.07 23.65
C LEU A 179 -18.30 -25.48 23.67
N TYR A 180 -18.12 -26.23 24.75
CA TYR A 180 -18.85 -27.48 25.00
C TYR A 180 -20.36 -27.25 25.00
N ALA A 181 -20.83 -26.17 25.64
CA ALA A 181 -22.25 -25.80 25.62
C ALA A 181 -22.79 -25.44 24.22
N ARG A 182 -21.90 -25.10 23.26
CA ARG A 182 -22.24 -24.85 21.85
C ARG A 182 -22.10 -26.09 20.98
N GLY A 183 -21.69 -27.23 21.55
CA GLY A 183 -21.50 -28.50 20.84
C GLY A 183 -20.11 -28.69 20.24
N SER A 184 -19.16 -27.77 20.48
CA SER A 184 -17.76 -27.96 20.07
C SER A 184 -17.05 -28.91 21.02
N GLN A 185 -16.06 -29.64 20.52
CA GLN A 185 -15.28 -30.61 21.31
C GLN A 185 -13.79 -30.48 21.03
N ILE A 186 -12.96 -30.72 22.03
CA ILE A 186 -11.50 -30.68 21.94
C ILE A 186 -11.03 -31.74 20.93
N SER A 187 -10.39 -31.26 19.87
CA SER A 187 -9.75 -32.05 18.83
C SER A 187 -8.22 -32.04 18.93
N VAL A 188 -7.63 -30.99 19.52
CA VAL A 188 -6.19 -30.92 19.83
C VAL A 188 -6.05 -30.22 21.18
N CYS A 189 -5.20 -30.74 22.06
CA CYS A 189 -4.88 -30.12 23.34
C CYS A 189 -3.41 -30.39 23.66
N GLU A 190 -2.61 -29.33 23.70
CA GLU A 190 -1.17 -29.40 23.90
C GLU A 190 -0.68 -28.29 24.81
N TYR A 191 0.38 -28.58 25.56
CA TYR A 191 1.01 -27.63 26.46
C TYR A 191 2.49 -27.47 26.14
N GLY A 192 2.92 -26.23 26.02
CA GLY A 192 4.29 -25.86 25.70
C GLY A 192 4.76 -24.65 26.48
N ASN A 193 4.88 -23.52 25.78
CA ASN A 193 5.03 -22.21 26.42
C ASN A 193 3.69 -21.61 26.88
N ALA A 194 2.58 -22.18 26.43
CA ALA A 194 1.20 -21.89 26.79
C ALA A 194 0.34 -23.09 26.34
N TRP A 195 -0.92 -23.12 26.76
CA TRP A 195 -1.93 -24.05 26.27
C TRP A 195 -2.33 -23.69 24.85
N PHE A 196 -2.34 -24.68 23.97
CA PHE A 196 -2.91 -24.58 22.63
C PHE A 196 -3.99 -25.65 22.48
N ILE A 197 -5.24 -25.20 22.39
CA ILE A 197 -6.42 -26.05 22.36
C ILE A 197 -7.19 -25.74 21.08
N VAL A 198 -7.60 -26.77 20.34
CA VAL A 198 -8.43 -26.63 19.14
C VAL A 198 -9.71 -27.40 19.36
N LEU A 199 -10.86 -26.75 19.14
CA LEU A 199 -12.18 -27.34 19.26
C LEU A 199 -12.86 -27.43 17.88
N ASP A 200 -13.62 -28.50 17.65
CA ASP A 200 -14.33 -28.82 16.40
C ASP A 200 -15.83 -29.00 16.69
N GLU A 201 -16.69 -28.34 15.91
CA GLU A 201 -18.17 -28.41 16.04
C GLU A 201 -18.78 -29.71 15.44
N ASN A 202 -18.05 -30.46 14.61
CA ASN A 202 -18.55 -31.69 13.96
C ASN A 202 -17.63 -32.89 14.23
N SER A 203 -17.34 -33.17 15.50
CA SER A 203 -16.77 -34.45 15.91
C SER A 203 -17.78 -35.60 15.81
N ASN A 204 -17.28 -36.82 15.66
CA ASN A 204 -18.06 -38.05 15.92
C ASN A 204 -17.98 -38.48 17.40
N LEU A 205 -17.58 -37.58 18.29
CA LEU A 205 -17.44 -37.85 19.72
C LEU A 205 -18.66 -37.27 20.44
N SER A 206 -19.04 -37.85 21.58
CA SER A 206 -20.13 -37.37 22.42
C SER A 206 -19.73 -37.44 23.89
N GLU A 207 -20.37 -36.64 24.75
CA GLU A 207 -20.11 -36.60 26.19
C GLU A 207 -18.62 -36.40 26.54
N GLN A 208 -17.91 -35.55 25.79
CA GLN A 208 -16.49 -35.29 26.04
C GLN A 208 -16.31 -34.55 27.37
N GLU A 209 -15.38 -35.04 28.18
CA GLU A 209 -15.01 -34.50 29.49
C GLU A 209 -13.48 -34.44 29.61
N TYR A 210 -12.98 -33.62 30.54
CA TYR A 210 -11.56 -33.52 30.85
C TYR A 210 -11.31 -33.51 32.36
N GLU A 211 -10.25 -34.19 32.80
CA GLU A 211 -9.91 -34.33 34.21
C GLU A 211 -8.39 -34.18 34.45
N PHE A 212 -8.04 -33.58 35.59
CA PHE A 212 -6.65 -33.40 36.03
C PHE A 212 -6.29 -34.32 37.19
N TYR A 213 -5.09 -34.92 37.12
CA TYR A 213 -4.54 -35.79 38.14
C TYR A 213 -3.13 -35.33 38.53
N ASP A 214 -2.84 -35.35 39.83
CA ASP A 214 -1.51 -35.00 40.34
C ASP A 214 -0.49 -36.13 40.14
N ASP A 215 -0.96 -37.38 40.12
CA ASP A 215 -0.18 -38.60 39.88
C ASP A 215 -0.57 -39.26 38.55
N TYR A 216 0.24 -40.21 38.06
CA TYR A 216 -0.07 -40.95 36.84
C TYR A 216 -1.38 -41.75 36.98
N PRO A 217 -2.40 -41.51 36.14
CA PRO A 217 -3.76 -42.01 36.37
C PRO A 217 -3.95 -43.44 35.85
N GLU A 218 -3.16 -44.40 36.34
CA GLU A 218 -3.18 -45.79 35.86
C GLU A 218 -4.55 -46.47 36.02
N ASP A 219 -5.16 -46.36 37.21
CA ASP A 219 -6.45 -46.97 37.54
C ASP A 219 -7.62 -46.35 36.73
N GLU A 220 -7.44 -45.13 36.25
CA GLU A 220 -8.47 -44.36 35.56
C GLU A 220 -8.70 -44.85 34.13
N PHE A 221 -7.63 -45.29 33.45
CA PHE A 221 -7.74 -45.82 32.09
C PHE A 221 -8.63 -47.05 32.03
N GLU A 222 -8.44 -47.99 32.97
CA GLU A 222 -9.28 -49.19 33.07
C GLU A 222 -10.73 -48.83 33.38
N ARG A 223 -10.97 -47.88 34.30
CA ARG A 223 -12.31 -47.38 34.63
C ARG A 223 -13.01 -46.79 33.39
N LEU A 224 -12.34 -45.92 32.65
CA LEU A 224 -12.91 -45.28 31.47
C LEU A 224 -13.25 -46.30 30.37
N TRP A 225 -12.35 -47.26 30.11
CA TRP A 225 -12.60 -48.30 29.13
C TRP A 225 -13.74 -49.25 29.53
N ASP A 226 -13.86 -49.60 30.82
CA ASP A 226 -14.97 -50.38 31.35
C ASP A 226 -16.32 -49.65 31.24
N GLU A 227 -16.30 -48.32 31.32
CA GLU A 227 -17.46 -47.45 31.09
C GLU A 227 -17.74 -47.19 29.60
N GLY A 228 -16.93 -47.75 28.69
CA GLY A 228 -17.06 -47.57 27.24
C GLY A 228 -16.60 -46.20 26.74
N ARG A 229 -15.88 -45.44 27.56
CA ARG A 229 -15.27 -44.16 27.20
C ARG A 229 -13.85 -44.38 26.68
N PHE A 230 -13.47 -43.56 25.69
CA PHE A 230 -12.16 -43.58 25.07
C PHE A 230 -11.37 -42.33 25.46
N VAL A 231 -10.08 -42.50 25.67
CA VAL A 231 -9.13 -41.40 25.91
C VAL A 231 -8.80 -40.73 24.58
N ASP A 232 -9.28 -39.50 24.38
CA ASP A 232 -9.01 -38.69 23.20
C ASP A 232 -7.58 -38.11 23.24
N ARG A 233 -7.19 -37.59 24.41
CA ARG A 233 -5.89 -36.94 24.64
C ARG A 233 -5.38 -37.29 26.03
N LEU A 234 -4.10 -37.61 26.11
CA LEU A 234 -3.35 -37.75 27.35
C LEU A 234 -2.15 -36.80 27.30
N LEU A 235 -2.06 -35.89 28.27
CA LEU A 235 -1.01 -34.88 28.29
C LEU A 235 -0.44 -34.72 29.70
N TYR A 236 0.89 -34.65 29.81
CA TYR A 236 1.53 -34.18 31.03
C TYR A 236 1.90 -32.69 30.89
N ALA A 237 1.26 -31.84 31.68
CA ALA A 237 1.38 -30.39 31.61
C ALA A 237 1.40 -29.79 33.02
N ASP A 238 2.28 -28.81 33.25
CA ASP A 238 2.46 -28.16 34.56
C ASP A 238 2.45 -29.11 35.78
N LYS A 239 3.19 -30.21 35.65
CA LYS A 239 3.32 -31.28 36.67
C LYS A 239 2.04 -32.05 37.00
N LYS A 240 1.01 -31.96 36.15
CA LYS A 240 -0.22 -32.72 36.25
C LYS A 240 -0.49 -33.50 34.98
N TRP A 241 -1.25 -34.56 35.11
CA TRP A 241 -1.82 -35.31 33.99
C TRP A 241 -3.18 -34.76 33.65
N LEU A 242 -3.42 -34.52 32.37
CA LEU A 242 -4.72 -34.19 31.80
C LEU A 242 -5.18 -35.36 30.95
N ILE A 243 -6.36 -35.89 31.25
CA ILE A 243 -7.09 -36.81 30.40
C ILE A 243 -8.24 -36.04 29.77
N VAL A 244 -8.39 -36.14 28.44
CA VAL A 244 -9.63 -35.80 27.73
C VAL A 244 -10.22 -37.10 27.23
N HIS A 245 -11.49 -37.37 27.53
CA HIS A 245 -12.14 -38.63 27.15
C HIS A 245 -13.58 -38.40 26.67
N SER A 246 -14.07 -39.29 25.82
CA SER A 246 -15.39 -39.18 25.20
C SER A 246 -16.02 -40.55 24.92
N LEU A 247 -17.31 -40.56 24.59
CA LEU A 247 -17.96 -41.70 23.94
C LEU A 247 -17.75 -41.59 22.42
N CYS A 248 -17.36 -42.69 21.78
CA CYS A 248 -17.14 -42.73 20.33
C CYS A 248 -17.67 -44.05 19.76
N GLU A 249 -18.61 -43.97 18.82
CA GLU A 249 -19.20 -45.17 18.18
C GLU A 249 -18.29 -45.80 17.11
N LEU A 250 -17.21 -45.12 16.72
CA LEU A 250 -16.32 -45.54 15.63
C LEU A 250 -15.07 -46.28 16.10
N TRP A 251 -14.76 -46.23 17.39
CA TRP A 251 -13.58 -46.86 17.98
C TRP A 251 -13.98 -48.13 18.71
N ASN A 252 -13.22 -49.20 18.47
CA ASN A 252 -13.49 -50.51 19.06
C ASN A 252 -12.34 -51.02 19.95
N VAL A 253 -11.11 -50.56 19.69
CA VAL A 253 -9.94 -50.97 20.46
C VAL A 253 -9.10 -49.74 20.75
N GLN A 254 -8.76 -49.56 22.02
CA GLN A 254 -7.78 -48.60 22.48
C GLN A 254 -6.85 -49.27 23.49
N GLY A 255 -5.59 -48.88 23.49
CA GLY A 255 -4.62 -49.32 24.47
C GLY A 255 -3.62 -48.24 24.81
N LEU A 256 -2.76 -48.57 25.78
CA LEU A 256 -1.78 -47.65 26.37
C LEU A 256 -0.43 -48.34 26.52
N PHE A 257 0.63 -47.68 26.07
CA PHE A 257 2.00 -48.02 26.44
C PHE A 257 2.56 -46.97 27.38
N ASN A 258 3.03 -47.40 28.55
CA ASN A 258 3.85 -46.60 29.44
C ASN A 258 5.26 -47.21 29.53
N ARG A 259 6.28 -46.49 29.05
CA ARG A 259 7.64 -47.01 28.91
C ARG A 259 8.71 -45.93 29.09
N SER A 260 9.74 -46.24 29.87
CA SER A 260 10.95 -45.40 29.96
C SER A 260 11.67 -45.10 28.62
N LYS A 261 11.50 -45.93 27.58
CA LYS A 261 12.03 -45.73 26.22
C LYS A 261 10.89 -45.75 25.20
N PHE A 262 11.04 -45.01 24.10
CA PHE A 262 10.02 -44.97 23.05
C PHE A 262 9.79 -46.38 22.46
N PRO A 263 8.55 -46.90 22.49
CA PRO A 263 8.24 -48.31 22.22
C PRO A 263 8.05 -48.63 20.73
N PHE A 264 9.12 -48.47 19.93
CA PHE A 264 9.07 -48.70 18.47
C PHE A 264 8.48 -50.06 18.07
N ALA A 265 9.02 -51.15 18.63
CA ALA A 265 8.65 -52.51 18.21
C ALA A 265 7.22 -52.89 18.66
N GLU A 266 6.78 -52.39 19.82
CA GLU A 266 5.43 -52.65 20.32
C GLU A 266 4.40 -51.93 19.45
N LEU A 267 4.63 -50.65 19.13
CA LEU A 267 3.74 -49.90 18.24
C LEU A 267 3.72 -50.45 16.80
N GLU A 268 4.87 -50.86 16.24
CA GLU A 268 4.90 -51.52 14.94
C GLU A 268 4.07 -52.82 14.95
N LYS A 269 4.13 -53.59 16.05
CA LYS A 269 3.35 -54.81 16.21
C LYS A 269 1.85 -54.54 16.29
N GLU A 270 1.41 -53.56 17.09
CA GLU A 270 -0.01 -53.18 17.19
C GLU A 270 -0.58 -52.71 15.85
N TYR A 271 0.21 -52.01 15.05
CA TYR A 271 -0.19 -51.63 13.70
C TYR A 271 -0.26 -52.83 12.74
N GLU A 272 0.66 -53.78 12.86
CA GLU A 272 0.66 -54.99 12.03
C GLU A 272 -0.47 -55.97 12.38
N GLU A 273 -0.83 -56.09 13.66
CA GLU A 273 -1.86 -57.00 14.15
C GLU A 273 -3.27 -56.41 13.99
N ASP A 274 -3.47 -55.15 14.40
CA ASP A 274 -4.81 -54.55 14.54
C ASP A 274 -4.98 -53.23 13.79
N ALA A 275 -4.01 -52.82 12.96
CA ALA A 275 -3.98 -51.52 12.29
C ALA A 275 -4.11 -50.32 13.24
N SER A 276 -3.75 -50.51 14.51
CA SER A 276 -3.80 -49.49 15.55
C SER A 276 -2.73 -48.43 15.32
N LEU A 277 -3.11 -47.16 15.42
CA LEU A 277 -2.20 -46.03 15.28
C LEU A 277 -2.06 -45.26 16.60
N PRO A 278 -0.87 -44.72 16.92
CA PRO A 278 -0.72 -43.77 18.01
C PRO A 278 -1.64 -42.58 17.78
N SER A 279 -2.47 -42.26 18.78
CA SER A 279 -3.41 -41.14 18.76
C SER A 279 -3.01 -40.00 19.71
N SER A 280 -2.25 -40.32 20.77
CA SER A 280 -1.66 -39.34 21.68
C SER A 280 -0.32 -39.85 22.20
N MET A 281 0.71 -38.99 22.21
CA MET A 281 2.07 -39.36 22.63
C MET A 281 2.65 -38.27 23.53
N THR A 282 2.78 -38.55 24.83
CA THR A 282 3.31 -37.59 25.81
C THR A 282 4.43 -38.19 26.64
N HIS A 283 5.19 -37.34 27.32
CA HIS A 283 6.32 -37.76 28.14
C HIS A 283 6.47 -36.85 29.35
N ASP A 284 6.48 -37.43 30.55
CA ASP A 284 6.44 -36.70 31.82
C ASP A 284 7.80 -36.27 32.38
N GLY A 285 8.88 -36.76 31.76
CA GLY A 285 10.25 -36.57 32.23
C GLY A 285 10.92 -37.88 32.61
N THR A 286 10.12 -38.91 32.90
CA THR A 286 10.54 -40.27 33.21
C THR A 286 10.19 -41.26 32.11
N GLU A 287 8.92 -41.31 31.69
CA GLU A 287 8.36 -42.33 30.81
C GLU A 287 7.52 -41.72 29.68
N TRP A 288 7.46 -42.44 28.56
CA TRP A 288 6.54 -42.17 27.45
C TRP A 288 5.21 -42.83 27.74
N SER A 289 4.12 -42.07 27.63
CA SER A 289 2.75 -42.56 27.67
C SER A 289 2.14 -42.38 26.28
N ILE A 290 1.74 -43.47 25.66
CA ILE A 290 1.25 -43.50 24.27
C ILE A 290 -0.08 -44.21 24.22
N ILE A 291 -1.12 -43.46 23.86
CA ILE A 291 -2.44 -44.01 23.53
C ILE A 291 -2.43 -44.42 22.06
N PHE A 292 -2.95 -45.61 21.76
CA PHE A 292 -3.15 -46.09 20.40
C PHE A 292 -4.59 -46.59 20.22
N THR A 293 -5.14 -46.38 19.02
CA THR A 293 -6.55 -46.65 18.73
C THR A 293 -6.70 -47.28 17.35
N SER A 294 -7.67 -48.19 17.17
CA SER A 294 -8.12 -48.67 15.85
C SER A 294 -9.60 -48.34 15.60
N ALA A 295 -9.94 -48.04 14.34
CA ALA A 295 -11.31 -47.77 13.90
C ALA A 295 -11.92 -49.00 13.18
N LEU A 296 -13.24 -49.16 13.22
CA LEU A 296 -13.96 -50.20 12.47
C LEU A 296 -13.68 -50.13 10.95
N PRO A 297 -13.34 -51.26 10.28
CA PRO A 297 -13.37 -51.33 8.83
C PRO A 297 -14.82 -51.56 8.37
N GLY A 298 -15.46 -50.52 7.80
CA GLY A 298 -16.83 -50.58 7.30
C GLY A 298 -17.08 -49.71 6.07
N GLU A 299 -17.20 -50.36 4.91
CA GLU A 299 -17.87 -49.93 3.67
C GLU A 299 -17.41 -48.64 2.97
N ALA A 300 -16.40 -48.79 2.11
CA ALA A 300 -16.38 -48.19 0.77
C ALA A 300 -15.50 -49.03 -0.16
N GLU A 301 -16.00 -50.21 -0.56
CA GLU A 301 -15.67 -50.74 -1.89
C GLU A 301 -16.37 -49.85 -2.91
N ASP A 302 -15.61 -49.13 -3.73
CA ASP A 302 -15.95 -48.93 -5.14
C ASP A 302 -14.68 -48.62 -5.95
N GLU A 303 -14.55 -49.35 -7.07
CA GLU A 303 -13.45 -49.34 -8.03
C GLU A 303 -13.37 -48.06 -8.88
N TYR A 304 -12.13 -47.60 -9.09
CA TYR A 304 -11.56 -46.92 -10.27
C TYR A 304 -12.31 -45.79 -11.01
N ILE A 305 -11.72 -44.58 -10.98
CA ILE A 305 -11.37 -43.84 -12.20
C ILE A 305 -9.94 -43.28 -12.07
N MET A 306 -9.07 -43.68 -13.00
CA MET A 306 -7.74 -43.11 -13.23
C MET A 306 -7.85 -41.62 -13.61
N ALA A 307 -7.16 -40.75 -12.90
CA ALA A 307 -6.69 -39.48 -13.44
C ALA A 307 -5.21 -39.31 -13.05
N GLU A 308 -4.34 -39.31 -14.06
CA GLU A 308 -2.92 -38.96 -13.92
C GLU A 308 -2.76 -37.58 -13.30
N ASP A 309 -1.79 -37.49 -12.38
CA ASP A 309 -1.03 -36.33 -11.93
C ASP A 309 -1.77 -35.02 -11.56
N GLU A 310 -1.61 -34.62 -10.29
CA GLU A 310 -1.06 -33.29 -9.98
C GLU A 310 -0.43 -33.23 -8.56
N ILE A 311 0.87 -33.53 -8.50
CA ILE A 311 1.76 -33.06 -7.44
C ILE A 311 1.85 -31.53 -7.58
N LYS A 312 1.50 -30.74 -6.55
CA LYS A 312 1.87 -29.32 -6.53
C LYS A 312 3.37 -29.16 -6.27
N ASN A 313 4.16 -29.42 -7.31
CA ASN A 313 5.30 -28.57 -7.61
C ASN A 313 4.74 -27.15 -7.75
N PHE A 314 5.35 -26.15 -7.11
CA PHE A 314 5.01 -24.76 -7.41
C PHE A 314 5.33 -24.52 -8.89
N THR A 315 4.31 -24.49 -9.73
CA THR A 315 4.52 -24.51 -11.18
C THR A 315 4.95 -23.12 -11.66
N ILE A 316 5.57 -23.07 -12.83
CA ILE A 316 5.87 -21.79 -13.48
C ILE A 316 4.58 -20.99 -13.70
N GLU A 317 3.44 -21.64 -13.96
CA GLU A 317 2.14 -20.97 -14.07
C GLU A 317 1.71 -20.31 -12.75
N GLN A 318 1.89 -20.95 -11.60
CA GLN A 318 1.56 -20.36 -10.29
C GLN A 318 2.44 -19.15 -9.97
N ALA A 319 3.75 -19.26 -10.26
CA ALA A 319 4.69 -18.16 -10.11
C ALA A 319 4.34 -16.96 -11.01
N ARG A 320 3.95 -17.24 -12.26
CA ARG A 320 3.48 -16.22 -13.21
C ARG A 320 2.16 -15.62 -12.76
N LYS A 321 1.24 -16.40 -12.18
CA LYS A 321 -0.02 -15.87 -11.65
C LYS A 321 0.23 -14.87 -10.52
N GLU A 322 1.09 -15.19 -9.56
CA GLU A 322 1.49 -14.24 -8.50
C GLU A 322 2.11 -12.96 -9.08
N LEU A 323 2.95 -13.10 -10.12
CA LEU A 323 3.54 -11.94 -10.80
C LEU A 323 2.46 -11.09 -11.50
N GLU A 324 1.49 -11.72 -12.16
CA GLU A 324 0.42 -11.02 -12.87
C GLU A 324 -0.55 -10.30 -11.93
N GLU A 325 -0.78 -10.84 -10.73
CA GLU A 325 -1.59 -10.19 -9.68
C GLU A 325 -0.96 -8.90 -9.15
N LEU A 326 0.35 -8.68 -9.35
CA LEU A 326 0.97 -7.40 -9.03
C LEU A 326 0.51 -6.31 -10.00
N ALA A 327 0.12 -5.16 -9.45
CA ALA A 327 -0.27 -3.98 -10.22
C ALA A 327 0.90 -3.45 -11.07
N GLY A 328 0.61 -3.06 -12.31
CA GLY A 328 1.59 -2.47 -13.22
C GLY A 328 2.74 -3.39 -13.59
N LEU A 329 3.96 -2.84 -13.56
CA LEU A 329 5.22 -3.56 -13.79
C LEU A 329 5.35 -4.19 -15.20
N GLY A 330 4.67 -3.65 -16.21
CA GLY A 330 4.63 -4.25 -17.56
C GLY A 330 6.02 -4.53 -18.15
N ASN A 331 6.93 -3.57 -18.05
CA ASN A 331 8.32 -3.71 -18.52
C ASN A 331 9.11 -4.80 -17.75
N VAL A 332 8.88 -4.93 -16.44
CA VAL A 332 9.49 -5.94 -15.58
C VAL A 332 8.93 -7.32 -15.91
N LYS A 333 7.61 -7.45 -16.03
CA LYS A 333 6.90 -8.69 -16.39
C LYS A 333 7.38 -9.24 -17.73
N GLU A 334 7.42 -8.38 -18.76
CA GLU A 334 7.93 -8.74 -20.08
C GLU A 334 9.39 -9.24 -20.01
N LYS A 335 10.23 -8.56 -19.22
CA LYS A 335 11.63 -8.95 -19.07
C LYS A 335 11.79 -10.30 -18.35
N ILE A 336 10.96 -10.58 -17.35
CA ILE A 336 10.91 -11.89 -16.68
C ILE A 336 10.50 -12.98 -17.68
N ASP A 337 9.49 -12.74 -18.52
CA ASP A 337 9.06 -13.70 -19.54
C ASP A 337 10.14 -14.00 -20.58
N ASN A 338 10.90 -12.98 -21.00
CA ASN A 338 12.05 -13.14 -21.88
C ASN A 338 13.13 -14.03 -21.22
N LEU A 339 13.40 -13.83 -19.93
CA LEU A 339 14.35 -14.65 -19.17
C LEU A 339 13.87 -16.10 -19.04
N ILE A 340 12.60 -16.32 -18.71
CA ILE A 340 11.97 -17.65 -18.65
C ILE A 340 12.14 -18.36 -19.99
N SER A 341 11.87 -17.66 -21.10
CA SER A 341 11.99 -18.19 -22.46
C SER A 341 13.43 -18.58 -22.80
N LEU A 342 14.40 -17.74 -22.44
CA LEU A 342 15.83 -18.02 -22.60
C LEU A 342 16.26 -19.28 -21.84
N VAL A 343 15.84 -19.40 -20.58
CA VAL A 343 16.16 -20.57 -19.73
C VAL A 343 15.56 -21.84 -20.30
N LYS A 344 14.27 -21.82 -20.69
CA LYS A 344 13.59 -22.97 -21.31
C LYS A 344 14.32 -23.42 -22.58
N LEU A 345 14.71 -22.48 -23.45
CA LEU A 345 15.45 -22.78 -24.68
C LEU A 345 16.83 -23.38 -24.40
N ASN A 346 17.54 -22.87 -23.40
CA ASN A 346 18.84 -23.41 -23.00
C ASN A 346 18.74 -24.84 -22.46
N ARG A 347 17.68 -25.15 -21.71
CA ARG A 347 17.41 -26.52 -21.26
C ARG A 347 17.24 -27.49 -22.43
N ILE A 348 16.43 -27.11 -23.42
CA ILE A 348 16.22 -27.90 -24.65
C ILE A 348 17.55 -28.08 -25.42
N LYS A 349 18.37 -27.03 -25.54
CA LYS A 349 19.70 -27.13 -26.16
C LYS A 349 20.60 -28.12 -25.40
N LYS A 350 20.56 -28.10 -24.07
CA LYS A 350 21.36 -28.98 -23.20
C LYS A 350 20.97 -30.45 -23.39
N GLU A 351 19.68 -30.72 -23.39
CA GLU A 351 19.12 -32.07 -23.59
C GLU A 351 19.46 -32.62 -24.99
N ARG A 352 19.61 -31.74 -25.98
CA ARG A 352 20.03 -32.08 -27.35
C ARG A 352 21.55 -32.09 -27.55
N GLY A 353 22.34 -31.90 -26.50
CA GLY A 353 23.81 -31.86 -26.57
C GLY A 353 24.38 -30.68 -27.36
N LEU A 354 23.59 -29.62 -27.58
CA LEU A 354 24.03 -28.41 -28.28
C LEU A 354 24.80 -27.50 -27.31
N SER A 355 25.79 -26.78 -27.84
CA SER A 355 26.56 -25.79 -27.07
C SER A 355 25.66 -24.65 -26.60
N ILE A 356 25.78 -24.28 -25.32
CA ILE A 356 25.04 -23.19 -24.69
C ILE A 356 26.05 -22.16 -24.20
N PRO A 357 25.97 -20.89 -24.65
CA PRO A 357 26.80 -19.83 -24.09
C PRO A 357 26.45 -19.61 -22.60
N PRO A 358 27.43 -19.33 -21.73
CA PRO A 358 27.16 -19.05 -20.33
C PRO A 358 26.30 -17.80 -20.19
N VAL A 359 25.16 -17.92 -19.49
CA VAL A 359 24.26 -16.79 -19.18
C VAL A 359 24.35 -16.52 -17.69
N SER A 360 24.72 -15.28 -17.32
CA SER A 360 24.66 -14.82 -15.94
C SER A 360 23.20 -14.53 -15.58
N LEU A 361 22.76 -14.99 -14.41
CA LEU A 361 21.43 -14.73 -13.86
C LEU A 361 21.45 -13.68 -12.75
N GLN A 362 22.56 -12.96 -12.61
CA GLN A 362 22.74 -11.94 -11.58
C GLN A 362 22.00 -10.67 -12.00
N MET A 363 21.12 -10.15 -11.13
CA MET A 363 20.16 -9.12 -11.51
C MET A 363 20.37 -7.81 -10.74
N VAL A 364 19.97 -6.72 -11.37
CA VAL A 364 20.01 -5.37 -10.82
C VAL A 364 18.61 -4.79 -10.84
N PHE A 365 18.04 -4.52 -9.67
CA PHE A 365 16.69 -3.96 -9.51
C PHE A 365 16.80 -2.47 -9.17
N THR A 366 16.41 -1.60 -10.10
CA THR A 366 16.46 -0.14 -9.92
C THR A 366 15.07 0.45 -9.81
N GLY A 367 14.88 1.45 -8.96
CA GLY A 367 13.61 2.20 -8.87
C GLY A 367 13.37 2.76 -7.48
N ASN A 368 12.38 3.63 -7.34
CA ASN A 368 12.04 4.29 -6.08
C ASN A 368 11.52 3.31 -5.00
N PRO A 369 11.49 3.68 -3.72
CA PRO A 369 10.96 2.82 -2.65
C PRO A 369 9.51 2.46 -2.92
N GLY A 370 9.09 1.28 -2.47
CA GLY A 370 7.70 0.86 -2.59
C GLY A 370 7.23 0.48 -4.00
N THR A 371 8.10 0.35 -4.99
CA THR A 371 7.75 -0.11 -6.36
C THR A 371 7.66 -1.63 -6.54
N GLY A 372 7.84 -2.42 -5.47
CA GLY A 372 7.67 -3.89 -5.51
C GLY A 372 8.94 -4.71 -5.77
N LYS A 373 10.14 -4.11 -5.73
CA LYS A 373 11.44 -4.80 -5.94
C LYS A 373 11.61 -6.08 -5.13
N THR A 374 11.45 -6.01 -3.81
CA THR A 374 11.59 -7.16 -2.90
C THR A 374 10.55 -8.25 -3.18
N THR A 375 9.31 -7.85 -3.50
CA THR A 375 8.23 -8.79 -3.84
C THR A 375 8.56 -9.56 -5.12
N VAL A 376 8.99 -8.86 -6.17
CA VAL A 376 9.38 -9.50 -7.44
C VAL A 376 10.62 -10.38 -7.26
N ALA A 377 11.60 -9.98 -6.45
CA ALA A 377 12.78 -10.80 -6.17
C ALA A 377 12.40 -12.15 -5.54
N ARG A 378 11.42 -12.16 -4.63
CA ARG A 378 10.89 -13.38 -4.01
C ARG A 378 10.20 -14.27 -5.04
N ILE A 379 9.38 -13.70 -5.92
CA ILE A 379 8.72 -14.42 -7.01
C ILE A 379 9.77 -14.99 -7.98
N MET A 380 10.83 -14.24 -8.29
CA MET A 380 11.94 -14.71 -9.13
C MET A 380 12.61 -15.95 -8.55
N GLY A 381 12.83 -16.01 -7.23
CA GLY A 381 13.34 -17.22 -6.57
C GLY A 381 12.47 -18.45 -6.81
N LYS A 382 11.14 -18.28 -6.72
CA LYS A 382 10.16 -19.35 -7.04
C LYS A 382 10.21 -19.76 -8.52
N ILE A 383 10.27 -18.79 -9.44
CA ILE A 383 10.37 -19.03 -10.89
C ILE A 383 11.63 -19.84 -11.22
N LEU A 384 12.78 -19.43 -10.67
CA LEU A 384 14.06 -20.08 -10.92
C LEU A 384 14.12 -21.49 -10.33
N LYS A 385 13.43 -21.75 -9.21
CA LYS A 385 13.23 -23.11 -8.68
C LYS A 385 12.38 -23.95 -9.63
N ALA A 386 11.24 -23.43 -10.07
CA ALA A 386 10.32 -24.13 -10.96
C ALA A 386 10.97 -24.46 -12.33
N LEU A 387 11.91 -23.61 -12.79
CA LEU A 387 12.71 -23.86 -13.99
C LEU A 387 13.83 -24.90 -13.79
N GLY A 388 14.09 -25.31 -12.55
CA GLY A 388 15.16 -26.24 -12.18
C GLY A 388 16.56 -25.61 -12.17
N ILE A 389 16.65 -24.28 -12.07
CA ILE A 389 17.93 -23.58 -11.90
C ILE A 389 18.35 -23.64 -10.43
N LEU A 390 17.42 -23.32 -9.52
CA LEU A 390 17.66 -23.33 -8.08
C LEU A 390 17.00 -24.55 -7.43
N LYS A 391 17.62 -25.13 -6.39
CA LYS A 391 17.02 -26.27 -5.69
C LYS A 391 15.95 -25.85 -4.67
N LYS A 392 16.17 -24.73 -3.96
CA LYS A 392 15.29 -24.27 -2.87
C LYS A 392 14.44 -23.06 -3.26
N GLY A 393 15.02 -22.10 -4.00
CA GLY A 393 14.31 -20.91 -4.49
C GLY A 393 13.87 -19.92 -3.42
N HIS A 394 14.33 -20.09 -2.17
CA HIS A 394 14.10 -19.14 -1.09
C HIS A 394 14.89 -17.85 -1.34
N MET A 395 14.48 -16.77 -0.70
CA MET A 395 15.17 -15.48 -0.77
C MET A 395 15.67 -15.10 0.62
N VAL A 396 16.94 -14.71 0.71
CA VAL A 396 17.54 -14.08 1.89
C VAL A 396 17.73 -12.61 1.57
N GLU A 397 17.04 -11.75 2.32
CA GLU A 397 17.10 -10.29 2.19
C GLU A 397 18.08 -9.71 3.22
N VAL A 398 18.99 -8.86 2.75
CA VAL A 398 20.04 -8.25 3.58
C VAL A 398 20.32 -6.80 3.16
N ASP A 399 20.86 -6.03 4.10
CA ASP A 399 21.41 -4.71 3.88
C ASP A 399 22.93 -4.69 4.20
N ARG A 400 23.54 -3.50 4.20
CA ARG A 400 24.95 -3.33 4.57
C ARG A 400 25.26 -3.85 5.97
N SER A 401 24.37 -3.66 6.94
CA SER A 401 24.60 -4.03 8.33
C SER A 401 24.73 -5.54 8.51
N ALA A 402 24.05 -6.32 7.66
CA ALA A 402 24.15 -7.78 7.65
C ALA A 402 25.45 -8.29 7.02
N LEU A 403 26.05 -7.56 6.08
CA LEU A 403 27.26 -8.00 5.36
C LEU A 403 28.56 -7.50 6.00
N VAL A 404 28.58 -6.27 6.51
CA VAL A 404 29.79 -5.62 7.02
C VAL A 404 29.87 -5.76 8.54
N ALA A 405 31.05 -6.10 9.07
CA ALA A 405 31.31 -6.15 10.51
C ALA A 405 31.99 -4.86 11.01
N GLU A 406 31.88 -4.58 12.30
CA GLU A 406 32.50 -3.40 12.93
C GLU A 406 34.01 -3.58 13.19
N TYR A 407 34.50 -4.83 13.21
CA TYR A 407 35.87 -5.18 13.56
C TYR A 407 36.63 -5.80 12.38
N VAL A 408 37.91 -5.44 12.24
CA VAL A 408 38.83 -5.93 11.19
C VAL A 408 38.89 -7.45 11.18
N GLY A 409 38.75 -8.05 9.99
CA GLY A 409 38.84 -9.50 9.76
C GLY A 409 37.55 -10.30 10.04
N GLN A 410 36.49 -9.66 10.55
CA GLN A 410 35.19 -10.33 10.79
C GLN A 410 34.21 -10.19 9.64
N THR A 411 34.37 -9.18 8.77
CA THR A 411 33.50 -8.95 7.61
C THR A 411 33.48 -10.16 6.68
N ALA A 412 34.63 -10.79 6.45
CA ALA A 412 34.70 -11.96 5.61
C ALA A 412 33.86 -13.15 6.12
N VAL A 413 33.93 -13.42 7.42
CA VAL A 413 33.16 -14.50 8.05
C VAL A 413 31.67 -14.19 7.98
N LYS A 414 31.28 -12.96 8.32
CA LYS A 414 29.89 -12.51 8.33
C LYS A 414 29.26 -12.54 6.93
N THR A 415 29.96 -12.02 5.92
CA THR A 415 29.53 -12.06 4.52
C THR A 415 29.37 -13.50 4.03
N ASN A 416 30.31 -14.39 4.33
CA ASN A 416 30.18 -15.80 3.92
C ASN A 416 28.99 -16.50 4.58
N GLN A 417 28.74 -16.26 5.87
CA GLN A 417 27.57 -16.85 6.56
C GLN A 417 26.24 -16.41 5.92
N VAL A 418 26.13 -15.13 5.56
CA VAL A 418 24.96 -14.61 4.83
C VAL A 418 24.82 -15.30 3.48
N ILE A 419 25.89 -15.38 2.70
CA ILE A 419 25.87 -16.05 1.39
C ILE A 419 25.51 -17.54 1.52
N ASP A 420 26.05 -18.22 2.54
CA ASP A 420 25.78 -19.64 2.82
C ASP A 420 24.29 -19.87 3.11
N SER A 421 23.64 -18.95 3.83
CA SER A 421 22.20 -19.02 4.09
C SER A 421 21.35 -18.86 2.81
N ALA A 422 21.87 -18.19 1.78
CA ALA A 422 21.21 -17.96 0.50
C ALA A 422 21.49 -19.05 -0.56
N MET A 423 22.33 -20.04 -0.26
CA MET A 423 22.71 -21.10 -1.21
C MET A 423 21.51 -21.93 -1.67
N ASP A 424 21.49 -22.26 -2.97
CA ASP A 424 20.35 -22.86 -3.68
C ASP A 424 19.09 -21.97 -3.75
N GLY A 425 19.27 -20.67 -3.48
CA GLY A 425 18.24 -19.63 -3.46
C GLY A 425 18.72 -18.30 -4.05
N VAL A 426 18.10 -17.22 -3.59
CA VAL A 426 18.37 -15.85 -4.00
C VAL A 426 18.93 -15.05 -2.83
N LEU A 427 20.06 -14.39 -3.02
CA LEU A 427 20.58 -13.35 -2.12
C LEU A 427 20.13 -11.99 -2.64
N PHE A 428 19.21 -11.34 -1.93
CA PHE A 428 18.72 -10.00 -2.25
C PHE A 428 19.41 -8.98 -1.35
N ILE A 429 20.19 -8.07 -1.94
CA ILE A 429 20.92 -7.02 -1.24
C ILE A 429 20.21 -5.69 -1.50
N ASP A 430 19.47 -5.20 -0.52
CA ASP A 430 18.82 -3.89 -0.61
C ASP A 430 19.81 -2.76 -0.35
N GLU A 431 19.58 -1.63 -1.01
CA GLU A 431 20.45 -0.45 -1.01
C GLU A 431 21.95 -0.79 -1.18
N ALA A 432 22.27 -1.68 -2.13
CA ALA A 432 23.61 -2.24 -2.29
C ALA A 432 24.73 -1.19 -2.48
N TYR A 433 24.38 -0.01 -3.01
CA TYR A 433 25.28 1.13 -3.15
C TYR A 433 25.86 1.63 -1.81
N SER A 434 25.22 1.29 -0.69
CA SER A 434 25.74 1.59 0.64
C SER A 434 27.05 0.85 0.94
N LEU A 435 27.32 -0.30 0.30
CA LEU A 435 28.57 -1.06 0.46
C LEU A 435 29.80 -0.31 -0.06
N SER A 436 29.64 0.59 -1.04
CA SER A 436 30.75 1.41 -1.58
C SER A 436 30.82 2.82 -1.00
N LYS A 437 29.81 3.25 -0.23
CA LYS A 437 29.78 4.57 0.42
C LYS A 437 30.53 4.52 1.76
N GLY A 438 31.85 4.65 1.72
CA GLY A 438 32.70 4.81 2.91
C GLY A 438 34.20 4.74 2.58
N GLU A 439 35.03 5.52 3.29
CA GLU A 439 36.50 5.50 3.15
C GLU A 439 37.16 4.25 3.79
N ASN A 440 36.39 3.31 4.36
CA ASN A 440 36.89 2.16 5.09
C ASN A 440 36.87 0.87 4.24
N ASP A 441 37.96 0.12 4.27
CA ASP A 441 38.22 -1.10 3.47
C ASP A 441 37.20 -2.24 3.66
N PHE A 442 36.42 -2.25 4.75
CA PHE A 442 35.48 -3.32 5.08
C PHE A 442 34.34 -3.49 4.05
N GLY A 443 33.87 -2.39 3.46
CA GLY A 443 32.84 -2.45 2.42
C GLY A 443 33.36 -3.10 1.14
N GLN A 444 34.62 -2.82 0.79
CA GLN A 444 35.28 -3.46 -0.36
C GLN A 444 35.54 -4.94 -0.12
N GLU A 445 35.96 -5.32 1.10
CA GLU A 445 36.15 -6.73 1.48
C GLU A 445 34.88 -7.56 1.28
N ALA A 446 33.71 -7.04 1.68
CA ALA A 446 32.43 -7.70 1.45
C ALA A 446 32.10 -7.84 -0.06
N ILE A 447 32.40 -6.82 -0.87
CA ILE A 447 32.20 -6.85 -2.33
C ILE A 447 33.10 -7.91 -2.99
N GLU A 448 34.37 -7.99 -2.61
CA GLU A 448 35.31 -8.96 -3.15
C GLU A 448 34.87 -10.40 -2.87
N ILE A 449 34.41 -10.66 -1.65
CA ILE A 449 33.91 -11.98 -1.25
C ILE A 449 32.62 -12.32 -2.01
N LEU A 450 31.70 -11.36 -2.14
CA LEU A 450 30.49 -11.55 -2.94
C LEU A 450 30.84 -11.92 -4.39
N LEU A 451 31.74 -11.18 -5.03
CA LEU A 451 32.19 -11.42 -6.40
C LEU A 451 32.82 -12.81 -6.58
N LYS A 452 33.63 -13.24 -5.61
CA LYS A 452 34.24 -14.58 -5.60
C LYS A 452 33.16 -15.67 -5.49
N ARG A 453 32.25 -15.54 -4.53
CA ARG A 453 31.17 -16.51 -4.30
C ARG A 453 30.18 -16.59 -5.47
N MET A 454 29.91 -15.48 -6.13
CA MET A 454 29.11 -15.45 -7.36
C MET A 454 29.74 -16.27 -8.50
N GLU A 455 31.07 -16.33 -8.57
CA GLU A 455 31.78 -17.15 -9.55
C GLU A 455 31.79 -18.63 -9.15
N ASP A 456 32.18 -18.91 -7.91
CA ASP A 456 32.35 -20.27 -7.39
C ASP A 456 31.02 -21.04 -7.29
N SER A 457 29.89 -20.33 -7.16
CA SER A 457 28.56 -20.89 -6.92
C SER A 457 27.51 -20.46 -7.95
N ARG A 458 27.92 -20.14 -9.18
CA ARG A 458 27.06 -19.56 -10.24
C ARG A 458 25.81 -20.37 -10.62
N ASP A 459 25.82 -21.67 -10.38
CA ASP A 459 24.73 -22.62 -10.67
C ASP A 459 23.78 -22.82 -9.48
N ARG A 460 24.13 -22.31 -8.31
CA ARG A 460 23.40 -22.50 -7.05
C ARG A 460 23.01 -21.20 -6.37
N LEU A 461 23.58 -20.07 -6.77
CA LEU A 461 23.36 -18.77 -6.12
C LEU A 461 23.01 -17.71 -7.16
N VAL A 462 21.84 -17.10 -6.97
CA VAL A 462 21.44 -15.89 -7.71
C VAL A 462 21.48 -14.71 -6.76
N VAL A 463 22.20 -13.67 -7.14
CA VAL A 463 22.33 -12.41 -6.41
C VAL A 463 21.52 -11.35 -7.14
N ILE A 464 20.68 -10.65 -6.38
CA ILE A 464 19.91 -9.51 -6.85
C ILE A 464 20.35 -8.32 -6.00
N ILE A 465 20.87 -7.28 -6.64
CA ILE A 465 21.16 -6.01 -5.96
C ILE A 465 20.04 -5.02 -6.24
N ALA A 466 19.59 -4.28 -5.23
CA ALA A 466 18.53 -3.30 -5.35
C ALA A 466 18.92 -1.91 -4.85
N GLY A 467 18.29 -0.88 -5.42
CA GLY A 467 18.44 0.50 -4.95
C GLY A 467 17.92 1.54 -5.92
N TYR A 468 18.19 2.81 -5.60
CA TYR A 468 17.87 3.94 -6.47
C TYR A 468 18.69 3.90 -7.77
N THR A 469 18.06 4.36 -8.85
CA THR A 469 18.59 4.21 -10.22
C THR A 469 19.98 4.80 -10.41
N ASP A 470 20.22 6.02 -9.92
CA ASP A 470 21.51 6.71 -10.15
C ASP A 470 22.61 6.19 -9.22
N GLU A 471 22.25 5.81 -8.01
CA GLU A 471 23.14 5.25 -6.99
C GLU A 471 23.64 3.87 -7.40
N ILE A 472 22.75 3.02 -7.93
CA ILE A 472 23.12 1.69 -8.44
C ILE A 472 23.99 1.79 -9.69
N LYS A 473 23.71 2.74 -10.60
CA LYS A 473 24.59 3.00 -11.75
C LYS A 473 26.01 3.35 -11.29
N LYS A 474 26.15 4.24 -10.30
CA LYS A 474 27.45 4.59 -9.70
C LYS A 474 28.11 3.40 -9.02
N PHE A 475 27.33 2.60 -8.28
CA PHE A 475 27.82 1.39 -7.60
C PHE A 475 28.38 0.35 -8.58
N ILE A 476 27.65 0.01 -9.64
CA ILE A 476 28.14 -0.93 -10.65
C ILE A 476 29.40 -0.41 -11.36
N GLN A 477 29.46 0.89 -11.64
CA GLN A 477 30.63 1.51 -12.28
C GLN A 477 31.87 1.58 -11.38
N SER A 478 31.70 1.43 -10.06
CA SER A 478 32.80 1.53 -9.09
C SER A 478 33.78 0.35 -9.15
N ASN A 479 33.34 -0.82 -9.61
CA ASN A 479 34.18 -2.02 -9.69
C ASN A 479 33.94 -2.78 -11.01
N PRO A 480 34.97 -3.00 -11.84
CA PRO A 480 34.84 -3.75 -13.10
C PRO A 480 34.24 -5.16 -12.94
N GLY A 481 34.48 -5.82 -11.80
CA GLY A 481 33.94 -7.15 -11.48
C GLY A 481 32.42 -7.14 -11.23
N LEU A 482 31.87 -6.06 -10.67
CA LEU A 482 30.43 -5.86 -10.55
C LEU A 482 29.82 -5.67 -11.95
N LYS A 483 30.41 -4.80 -12.77
CA LYS A 483 29.97 -4.55 -14.15
C LYS A 483 29.99 -5.82 -15.02
N SER A 484 30.95 -6.72 -14.82
CA SER A 484 31.06 -7.94 -15.62
C SER A 484 30.03 -9.01 -15.23
N ARG A 485 29.61 -9.07 -13.96
CA ARG A 485 28.70 -10.10 -13.45
C ARG A 485 27.23 -9.70 -13.50
N PHE A 486 26.93 -8.41 -13.27
CA PHE A 486 25.57 -7.86 -13.28
C PHE A 486 25.23 -7.24 -14.63
N ASN A 487 24.65 -8.06 -15.51
CA ASN A 487 24.24 -7.69 -16.87
C ASN A 487 22.72 -7.54 -17.03
N GLU A 488 21.90 -8.05 -16.10
CA GLU A 488 20.44 -8.01 -16.19
C GLU A 488 19.81 -6.90 -15.34
N TYR A 489 19.38 -5.82 -15.99
CA TYR A 489 18.76 -4.66 -15.33
C TYR A 489 17.23 -4.69 -15.40
N PHE A 490 16.57 -4.57 -14.25
CA PHE A 490 15.13 -4.39 -14.12
C PHE A 490 14.86 -2.97 -13.61
N HIS A 491 14.07 -2.21 -14.36
CA HIS A 491 13.68 -0.85 -13.97
C HIS A 491 12.24 -0.84 -13.50
N PHE A 492 12.05 -0.55 -12.21
CA PHE A 492 10.76 -0.47 -11.56
C PHE A 492 10.30 0.99 -11.58
N GLU A 493 9.36 1.27 -12.46
CA GLU A 493 8.74 2.57 -12.62
C GLU A 493 7.83 2.90 -11.43
N ASP A 494 7.60 4.18 -11.17
CA ASP A 494 6.60 4.59 -10.19
C ASP A 494 5.20 4.19 -10.66
N TYR A 495 4.34 3.82 -9.71
CA TYR A 495 2.95 3.50 -10.02
C TYR A 495 2.18 4.72 -10.51
N THR A 496 1.23 4.48 -11.41
CA THR A 496 0.21 5.44 -11.81
C THR A 496 -0.85 5.60 -10.72
N ALA A 497 -1.66 6.67 -10.80
CA ALA A 497 -2.73 6.90 -9.83
C ALA A 497 -3.74 5.72 -9.75
N SER A 498 -4.08 5.13 -10.90
CA SER A 498 -4.97 3.97 -10.96
C SER A 498 -4.34 2.70 -10.35
N GLU A 499 -3.03 2.51 -10.51
CA GLU A 499 -2.31 1.40 -9.88
C GLU A 499 -2.20 1.59 -8.36
N LEU A 500 -1.94 2.82 -7.90
CA LEU A 500 -1.96 3.14 -6.47
C LEU A 500 -3.35 2.92 -5.85
N LEU A 501 -4.42 3.28 -6.56
CA LEU A 501 -5.80 3.01 -6.14
C LEU A 501 -6.07 1.51 -6.02
N TYR A 502 -5.61 0.71 -6.99
CA TYR A 502 -5.71 -0.74 -6.94
C TYR A 502 -4.98 -1.31 -5.73
N ILE A 503 -3.73 -0.87 -5.49
CA ILE A 503 -2.92 -1.30 -4.35
C ILE A 503 -3.61 -0.92 -3.04
N PHE A 504 -4.12 0.31 -2.93
CA PHE A 504 -4.83 0.79 -1.77
C PHE A 504 -6.06 -0.07 -1.45
N ARG A 505 -6.92 -0.34 -2.46
CA ARG A 505 -8.11 -1.20 -2.30
C ARG A 505 -7.73 -2.60 -1.82
N LYS A 506 -6.67 -3.19 -2.38
CA LYS A 506 -6.15 -4.49 -1.91
C LYS A 506 -5.68 -4.45 -0.46
N MET A 507 -4.97 -3.40 -0.05
CA MET A 507 -4.52 -3.25 1.34
C MET A 507 -5.70 -3.08 2.32
N VAL A 508 -6.72 -2.32 1.94
CA VAL A 508 -7.96 -2.14 2.73
C VAL A 508 -8.68 -3.48 2.93
N ILE A 509 -8.89 -4.25 1.84
CA ILE A 509 -9.53 -5.57 1.91
C ILE A 509 -8.71 -6.54 2.77
N ASN A 510 -7.38 -6.57 2.61
CA ASN A 510 -6.50 -7.43 3.39
C ASN A 510 -6.46 -7.06 4.88
N ALA A 511 -6.83 -5.83 5.24
CA ALA A 511 -6.99 -5.39 6.62
C ALA A 511 -8.38 -5.71 7.20
N GLY A 512 -9.27 -6.39 6.44
CA GLY A 512 -10.64 -6.66 6.85
C GLY A 512 -11.56 -5.43 6.82
N LEU A 513 -11.16 -4.37 6.12
CA LEU A 513 -11.87 -3.10 6.03
C LEU A 513 -12.46 -2.89 4.63
N GLN A 514 -13.32 -1.90 4.53
CA GLN A 514 -13.87 -1.36 3.29
C GLN A 514 -13.86 0.17 3.32
N THR A 515 -13.95 0.81 2.15
CA THR A 515 -14.15 2.26 2.05
C THR A 515 -15.60 2.57 1.71
N SER A 516 -16.15 3.66 2.23
CA SER A 516 -17.39 4.21 1.67
C SER A 516 -17.18 4.59 0.19
N SER A 517 -18.27 4.70 -0.58
CA SER A 517 -18.17 5.06 -2.01
C SER A 517 -17.45 6.40 -2.19
N GLU A 518 -17.78 7.37 -1.36
CA GLU A 518 -17.24 8.72 -1.39
C GLU A 518 -15.76 8.76 -0.96
N ALA A 519 -15.37 7.90 -0.01
CA ALA A 519 -13.97 7.74 0.39
C ALA A 519 -13.13 7.14 -0.75
N GLY A 520 -13.70 6.19 -1.50
CA GLY A 520 -13.08 5.60 -2.68
C GLY A 520 -12.81 6.64 -3.78
N ASP A 521 -13.81 7.48 -4.08
CA ASP A 521 -13.68 8.55 -5.08
C ASP A 521 -12.67 9.62 -4.64
N PHE A 522 -12.67 9.97 -3.34
CA PHE A 522 -11.71 10.91 -2.78
C PHE A 522 -10.27 10.38 -2.86
N ALA A 523 -10.06 9.10 -2.55
CA ALA A 523 -8.77 8.44 -2.65
C ALA A 523 -8.21 8.52 -4.08
N GLU A 524 -9.05 8.31 -5.11
CA GLU A 524 -8.64 8.43 -6.50
C GLU A 524 -8.11 9.83 -6.83
N LYS A 525 -8.86 10.89 -6.47
CA LYS A 525 -8.45 12.27 -6.72
C LYS A 525 -7.15 12.61 -5.98
N TYR A 526 -7.02 12.17 -4.73
CA TYR A 526 -5.81 12.34 -3.94
C TYR A 526 -4.60 11.65 -4.58
N PHE A 527 -4.75 10.42 -5.09
CA PHE A 527 -3.66 9.71 -5.78
C PHE A 527 -3.27 10.39 -7.10
N GLN A 528 -4.22 10.97 -7.82
CA GLN A 528 -3.90 11.81 -8.99
C GLN A 528 -3.09 13.05 -8.61
N PHE A 529 -3.44 13.72 -7.50
CA PHE A 529 -2.67 14.83 -6.96
C PHE A 529 -1.26 14.42 -6.53
N LEU A 530 -1.12 13.28 -5.83
CA LEU A 530 0.17 12.75 -5.41
C LEU A 530 1.11 12.51 -6.59
N ILE A 531 0.61 11.91 -7.69
CA ILE A 531 1.41 11.67 -8.89
C ILE A 531 1.80 12.97 -9.60
N LYS A 532 0.93 13.99 -9.61
CA LYS A 532 1.26 15.31 -10.17
C LYS A 532 2.31 16.06 -9.35
N SER A 533 2.35 15.79 -8.05
CA SER A 533 3.20 16.51 -7.08
C SER A 533 4.44 15.72 -6.65
N LYS A 534 4.68 14.55 -7.23
CA LYS A 534 5.76 13.64 -6.81
C LYS A 534 7.14 14.21 -7.11
N ASP A 535 8.07 13.93 -6.22
CA ASP A 535 9.50 14.20 -6.41
C ASP A 535 10.27 12.90 -6.71
N LYS A 536 11.60 12.99 -6.76
CA LYS A 536 12.48 11.84 -7.02
C LYS A 536 12.57 10.83 -5.86
N TYR A 537 11.95 11.09 -4.71
CA TYR A 537 11.95 10.23 -3.52
C TYR A 537 10.56 9.65 -3.21
N PHE A 538 9.61 9.77 -4.14
CA PHE A 538 8.26 9.25 -4.01
C PHE A 538 8.21 7.79 -3.55
N GLY A 539 7.46 7.50 -2.48
CA GLY A 539 7.47 6.23 -1.77
C GLY A 539 6.50 5.17 -2.30
N ASN A 540 5.70 5.47 -3.34
CA ASN A 540 4.82 4.53 -4.03
C ASN A 540 3.93 3.73 -3.05
N ALA A 541 3.88 2.39 -3.13
CA ALA A 541 3.06 1.56 -2.24
C ALA A 541 3.41 1.71 -0.75
N ARG A 542 4.61 2.21 -0.42
CA ARG A 542 4.99 2.52 0.97
C ARG A 542 4.18 3.70 1.50
N ASP A 543 4.01 4.76 0.69
CA ASP A 543 3.21 5.92 1.06
C ASP A 543 1.73 5.54 1.19
N ILE A 544 1.24 4.64 0.34
CA ILE A 544 -0.12 4.10 0.42
C ILE A 544 -0.33 3.27 1.70
N ARG A 545 0.66 2.46 2.09
CA ARG A 545 0.61 1.74 3.38
C ARG A 545 0.57 2.70 4.56
N ASN A 546 1.45 3.71 4.56
CA ASN A 546 1.49 4.72 5.61
C ASN A 546 0.17 5.50 5.69
N LEU A 547 -0.45 5.81 4.53
CA LEU A 547 -1.76 6.44 4.47
C LEU A 547 -2.83 5.55 5.12
N LEU A 548 -2.90 4.26 4.78
CA LEU A 548 -3.86 3.32 5.37
C LEU A 548 -3.68 3.22 6.89
N GLU A 549 -2.44 3.08 7.36
CA GLU A 549 -2.15 3.06 8.80
C GLU A 549 -2.63 4.33 9.51
N ASN A 550 -2.50 5.49 8.86
CA ASN A 550 -3.02 6.76 9.41
C ASN A 550 -4.55 6.83 9.38
N LEU A 551 -5.18 6.34 8.31
CA LEU A 551 -6.65 6.28 8.20
C LEU A 551 -7.25 5.41 9.30
N ILE A 552 -6.67 4.24 9.57
CA ILE A 552 -7.11 3.34 10.65
C ILE A 552 -7.03 4.03 12.01
N LYS A 553 -5.95 4.78 12.27
CA LYS A 553 -5.80 5.58 13.52
C LYS A 553 -6.88 6.65 13.64
N ILE A 554 -7.16 7.37 12.55
CA ILE A 554 -8.17 8.45 12.53
C ILE A 554 -9.57 7.89 12.71
N GLN A 555 -9.90 6.81 11.99
CA GLN A 555 -11.17 6.10 12.12
C GLN A 555 -11.37 5.63 13.57
N SER A 556 -10.35 5.00 14.18
CA SER A 556 -10.40 4.56 15.58
C SER A 556 -10.68 5.72 16.54
N ALA A 557 -10.02 6.86 16.33
CA ALA A 557 -10.24 8.07 17.14
C ALA A 557 -11.65 8.67 16.96
N ARG A 558 -12.22 8.59 15.75
CA ARG A 558 -13.61 9.01 15.47
C ARG A 558 -14.61 8.07 16.15
N LEU A 559 -14.50 6.76 15.92
CA LEU A 559 -15.43 5.76 16.43
C LEU A 559 -15.40 5.65 17.96
N SER A 560 -14.26 5.92 18.61
CA SER A 560 -14.15 5.90 20.09
C SER A 560 -15.09 6.87 20.83
N LYS A 561 -15.72 7.81 20.11
CA LYS A 561 -16.66 8.81 20.66
C LYS A 561 -18.13 8.44 20.49
N GLU A 562 -18.43 7.33 19.81
CA GLU A 562 -19.79 6.85 19.58
C GLU A 562 -20.17 5.79 20.65
N ALA A 563 -21.41 5.85 21.14
CA ALA A 563 -21.89 4.97 22.22
C ALA A 563 -22.34 3.59 21.72
N ASP A 564 -22.91 3.54 20.50
CA ASP A 564 -23.36 2.32 19.84
C ASP A 564 -22.75 2.27 18.44
N LEU A 565 -21.94 1.24 18.18
CA LEU A 565 -21.25 1.02 16.91
C LEU A 565 -21.73 -0.26 16.25
N SER A 566 -22.07 -0.21 14.96
CA SER A 566 -22.33 -1.41 14.17
C SER A 566 -21.05 -2.02 13.59
N ASP A 567 -21.06 -3.32 13.32
CA ASP A 567 -19.96 -4.01 12.63
C ASP A 567 -19.62 -3.37 11.27
N GLU A 568 -20.63 -2.83 10.60
CA GLU A 568 -20.46 -2.11 9.33
C GLU A 568 -19.71 -0.79 9.51
N GLN A 569 -20.00 -0.03 10.58
CA GLN A 569 -19.27 1.20 10.90
C GLN A 569 -17.81 0.92 11.27
N ILE A 570 -17.57 -0.16 12.03
CA ILE A 570 -16.22 -0.58 12.43
C ILE A 570 -15.38 -0.97 11.20
N ARG A 571 -15.99 -1.63 10.22
CA ARG A 571 -15.30 -2.07 9.00
C ARG A 571 -15.13 -0.97 7.94
N THR A 572 -15.79 0.18 8.07
CA THR A 572 -15.84 1.19 7.01
C THR A 572 -15.00 2.44 7.30
N ILE A 573 -14.01 2.72 6.43
CA ILE A 573 -13.27 3.98 6.39
C ILE A 573 -14.10 5.01 5.62
N SER A 574 -14.43 6.14 6.24
CA SER A 574 -15.28 7.19 5.65
C SER A 574 -14.46 8.26 4.92
N LYS A 575 -15.15 9.12 4.17
CA LYS A 575 -14.51 10.27 3.48
C LYS A 575 -13.91 11.25 4.49
N GLU A 576 -14.53 11.43 5.64
CA GLU A 576 -14.05 12.31 6.71
C GLU A 576 -12.70 11.84 7.26
N ASP A 577 -12.54 10.52 7.44
CA ASP A 577 -11.28 9.93 7.91
C ASP A 577 -10.14 10.28 6.93
N PHE A 578 -10.43 10.24 5.63
CA PHE A 578 -9.53 10.65 4.56
C PHE A 578 -9.20 12.14 4.58
N ILE A 579 -10.20 13.00 4.65
CA ILE A 579 -10.01 14.46 4.68
C ILE A 579 -9.09 14.83 5.85
N ILE A 580 -9.34 14.28 7.04
CA ILE A 580 -8.52 14.55 8.22
C ILE A 580 -7.08 14.07 8.00
N SER A 581 -6.90 12.90 7.37
CA SER A 581 -5.59 12.28 7.13
C SER A 581 -4.69 13.12 6.22
N VAL A 582 -5.26 13.80 5.23
CA VAL A 582 -4.49 14.51 4.19
C VAL A 582 -4.65 16.02 4.21
N LYS A 583 -5.42 16.60 5.14
CA LYS A 583 -5.78 18.03 5.20
C LYS A 583 -4.61 19.01 5.05
N ASP A 584 -3.43 18.64 5.53
CA ASP A 584 -2.24 19.51 5.55
C ASP A 584 -1.49 19.49 4.20
N VAL A 585 -1.81 18.52 3.33
CA VAL A 585 -1.11 18.23 2.08
C VAL A 585 -2.04 18.33 0.86
N TYR A 586 -3.33 18.03 1.04
CA TYR A 586 -4.34 18.03 -0.01
C TYR A 586 -5.67 18.58 0.51
N GLN A 587 -6.18 19.57 -0.21
CA GLN A 587 -7.57 20.00 -0.12
C GLN A 587 -8.20 19.73 -1.48
N GLU A 588 -9.33 19.03 -1.49
CA GLU A 588 -10.10 18.81 -2.71
C GLU A 588 -10.51 20.19 -3.25
N GLU A 589 -9.96 20.58 -4.40
CA GLU A 589 -10.49 21.74 -5.13
C GLU A 589 -11.95 21.41 -5.42
N HIS A 590 -12.86 22.20 -4.86
CA HIS A 590 -14.28 22.12 -5.21
C HIS A 590 -14.38 22.41 -6.72
N GLU A 591 -14.58 21.39 -7.54
CA GLU A 591 -14.90 21.58 -8.96
C GLU A 591 -16.27 22.24 -9.01
N LEU A 592 -16.26 23.56 -9.12
CA LEU A 592 -17.45 24.38 -9.32
C LEU A 592 -18.29 23.78 -10.45
N THR A 593 -19.55 23.49 -10.17
CA THR A 593 -20.50 23.10 -11.20
C THR A 593 -20.94 24.33 -11.98
N ILE A 594 -21.42 24.14 -13.22
CA ILE A 594 -21.96 25.27 -13.97
C ILE A 594 -23.14 25.92 -13.25
N ASP A 595 -23.98 25.13 -12.57
CA ASP A 595 -25.17 25.62 -11.87
C ASP A 595 -24.79 26.50 -10.68
N GLU A 596 -23.70 26.18 -9.97
CA GLU A 596 -23.17 27.02 -8.89
C GLU A 596 -22.64 28.36 -9.41
N VAL A 597 -21.91 28.36 -10.53
CA VAL A 597 -21.39 29.59 -11.13
C VAL A 597 -22.54 30.45 -11.69
N MET A 598 -23.56 29.82 -12.27
CA MET A 598 -24.78 30.49 -12.73
C MET A 598 -25.61 31.03 -11.55
N HIS A 599 -25.64 30.34 -10.42
CA HIS A 599 -26.29 30.84 -9.20
C HIS A 599 -25.56 32.07 -8.64
N GLU A 600 -24.23 32.06 -8.65
CA GLU A 600 -23.43 33.25 -8.26
C GLU A 600 -23.69 34.44 -9.22
N LEU A 601 -23.77 34.18 -10.53
CA LEU A 601 -24.15 35.18 -11.51
C LEU A 601 -25.55 35.74 -11.22
N ASP A 602 -26.50 34.88 -10.87
CA ASP A 602 -27.87 35.28 -10.53
C ASP A 602 -27.96 36.11 -9.25
N GLY A 603 -27.08 35.85 -8.29
CA GLY A 603 -26.94 36.64 -7.07
C GLY A 603 -26.39 38.06 -7.27
N LEU A 604 -25.76 38.36 -8.41
CA LEU A 604 -25.33 39.74 -8.70
C LEU A 604 -26.53 40.67 -8.85
N VAL A 605 -26.47 41.85 -8.22
CA VAL A 605 -27.53 42.86 -8.36
C VAL A 605 -27.59 43.38 -9.80
N GLY A 606 -28.81 43.52 -10.33
CA GLY A 606 -29.07 44.05 -11.68
C GLY A 606 -28.57 43.15 -12.80
N LEU A 607 -27.96 43.75 -13.84
CA LEU A 607 -27.33 43.06 -14.97
C LEU A 607 -28.26 42.09 -15.72
N LYS A 608 -29.57 42.37 -15.75
CA LYS A 608 -30.57 41.44 -16.29
C LYS A 608 -30.27 41.01 -17.73
N ASN A 609 -29.94 41.97 -18.58
CA ASN A 609 -29.59 41.73 -19.98
C ASN A 609 -28.31 40.87 -20.11
N ILE A 610 -27.28 41.15 -19.30
CA ILE A 610 -26.04 40.35 -19.27
C ILE A 610 -26.30 38.91 -18.83
N LYS A 611 -27.14 38.70 -17.81
CA LYS A 611 -27.51 37.36 -17.34
C LYS A 611 -28.23 36.57 -18.43
N GLU A 612 -29.13 37.22 -19.17
CA GLU A 612 -29.83 36.61 -20.31
C GLU A 612 -28.86 36.28 -21.45
N GLU A 613 -27.95 37.18 -21.81
CA GLU A 613 -26.94 36.96 -22.85
C GLU A 613 -25.98 35.81 -22.51
N ILE A 614 -25.51 35.72 -21.25
CA ILE A 614 -24.64 34.62 -20.80
C ILE A 614 -25.38 33.28 -20.80
N ARG A 615 -26.66 33.25 -20.42
CA ARG A 615 -27.49 32.04 -20.53
C ARG A 615 -27.61 31.57 -21.98
N LEU A 616 -27.94 32.48 -22.90
CA LEU A 616 -28.04 32.17 -24.32
C LEU A 616 -26.72 31.62 -24.88
N LEU A 617 -25.59 32.23 -24.52
CA LEU A 617 -24.26 31.74 -24.92
C LEU A 617 -23.98 30.35 -24.35
N THR A 618 -24.30 30.13 -23.08
CA THR A 618 -24.11 28.84 -22.39
C THR A 618 -24.96 27.74 -23.03
N ASP A 619 -26.22 28.02 -23.32
CA ASP A 619 -27.14 27.07 -23.96
C ASP A 619 -26.69 26.74 -25.38
N TYR A 620 -26.24 27.75 -26.14
CA TYR A 620 -25.65 27.54 -27.46
C TYR A 620 -24.43 26.61 -27.41
N ILE A 621 -23.50 26.85 -26.47
CA ILE A 621 -22.31 26.00 -26.29
C ILE A 621 -22.72 24.55 -25.95
N LYS A 622 -23.65 24.36 -25.02
CA LYS A 622 -24.15 23.02 -24.64
C LYS A 622 -24.72 22.27 -25.84
N VAL A 623 -25.52 22.95 -26.67
CA VAL A 623 -26.09 22.37 -27.89
C VAL A 623 -25.00 21.99 -28.90
N GLU A 624 -23.99 22.84 -29.13
CA GLU A 624 -22.89 22.53 -30.05
C GLU A 624 -22.03 21.35 -29.55
N GLN A 625 -21.82 21.23 -28.23
CA GLN A 625 -21.15 20.05 -27.65
C GLN A 625 -21.97 18.76 -27.87
N LEU A 626 -23.30 18.80 -27.72
CA LEU A 626 -24.18 17.67 -28.03
C LEU A 626 -24.12 17.28 -29.52
N ARG A 627 -24.07 18.27 -30.42
CA ARG A 627 -23.90 18.03 -31.86
C ARG A 627 -22.57 17.36 -32.16
N ARG A 628 -21.49 17.78 -31.50
CA ARG A 628 -20.16 17.15 -31.59
C ARG A 628 -20.18 15.71 -31.14
N GLN A 629 -20.81 15.40 -30.01
CA GLN A 629 -20.95 14.02 -29.51
C GLN A 629 -21.71 13.12 -30.48
N LYS A 630 -22.67 13.68 -31.22
CA LYS A 630 -23.45 12.97 -32.25
C LYS A 630 -22.80 12.96 -33.63
N GLY A 631 -21.55 13.41 -33.77
CA GLY A 631 -20.80 13.38 -35.03
C GLY A 631 -21.32 14.33 -36.12
N LEU A 632 -22.09 15.36 -35.76
CA LEU A 632 -22.60 16.36 -36.72
C LEU A 632 -21.49 17.36 -37.11
N PRO A 633 -21.63 18.09 -38.25
CA PRO A 633 -20.63 19.03 -38.73
C PRO A 633 -20.29 20.09 -37.68
N LEU A 634 -18.99 20.23 -37.40
CA LEU A 634 -18.47 21.13 -36.38
C LEU A 634 -18.26 22.53 -36.95
N ARG A 635 -18.74 23.56 -36.25
CA ARG A 635 -18.26 24.94 -36.39
C ARG A 635 -17.42 25.28 -35.16
N PRO A 636 -16.24 25.91 -35.31
CA PRO A 636 -15.46 26.31 -34.15
C PRO A 636 -16.23 27.37 -33.33
N ILE A 637 -16.32 27.16 -32.01
CA ILE A 637 -16.94 28.12 -31.10
C ILE A 637 -15.90 29.20 -30.79
N THR A 638 -16.21 30.45 -31.10
CA THR A 638 -15.37 31.59 -30.71
C THR A 638 -15.86 32.16 -29.37
N LEU A 639 -14.96 32.22 -28.39
CA LEU A 639 -15.25 32.72 -27.04
C LEU A 639 -14.96 34.21 -26.87
N HIS A 640 -14.19 34.81 -27.77
CA HIS A 640 -13.75 36.20 -27.65
C HIS A 640 -14.93 37.15 -27.56
N SER A 641 -14.86 38.10 -26.63
CA SER A 641 -15.99 38.93 -26.23
C SER A 641 -15.61 40.41 -26.06
N VAL A 642 -16.60 41.28 -26.26
CA VAL A 642 -16.49 42.73 -26.09
C VAL A 642 -17.40 43.17 -24.96
N PHE A 643 -16.84 43.76 -23.91
CA PHE A 643 -17.56 44.27 -22.76
C PHE A 643 -17.57 45.80 -22.81
N PHE A 644 -18.74 46.42 -22.97
CA PHE A 644 -18.82 47.88 -23.09
C PHE A 644 -19.85 48.51 -22.17
N GLY A 645 -19.63 49.75 -21.76
CA GLY A 645 -20.53 50.53 -20.91
C GLY A 645 -19.78 51.40 -19.90
N ALA A 646 -20.50 52.07 -19.02
CA ALA A 646 -19.92 52.97 -18.01
C ALA A 646 -18.97 52.24 -17.02
N PRO A 647 -18.09 52.96 -16.30
CA PRO A 647 -17.18 52.33 -15.37
C PRO A 647 -17.94 51.91 -14.10
N GLY A 648 -17.48 50.83 -13.45
CA GLY A 648 -18.10 50.33 -12.22
C GLY A 648 -19.42 49.58 -12.41
N THR A 649 -19.75 49.12 -13.63
CA THR A 649 -20.95 48.31 -13.92
C THR A 649 -20.71 46.79 -13.83
N GLY A 650 -19.58 46.35 -13.26
CA GLY A 650 -19.34 44.91 -13.00
C GLY A 650 -18.65 44.12 -14.12
N LYS A 651 -18.08 44.77 -15.15
CA LYS A 651 -17.39 44.11 -16.28
C LYS A 651 -16.35 43.08 -15.85
N THR A 652 -15.43 43.46 -14.98
CA THR A 652 -14.37 42.57 -14.48
C THR A 652 -14.94 41.41 -13.66
N THR A 653 -15.97 41.66 -12.84
CA THR A 653 -16.64 40.61 -12.06
C THR A 653 -17.27 39.57 -12.97
N VAL A 654 -17.99 40.01 -14.00
CA VAL A 654 -18.61 39.12 -14.99
C VAL A 654 -17.56 38.39 -15.83
N ALA A 655 -16.42 39.01 -16.15
CA ALA A 655 -15.33 38.34 -16.88
C ALA A 655 -14.78 37.13 -16.10
N ARG A 656 -14.65 37.25 -14.76
CA ARG A 656 -14.24 36.15 -13.88
C ARG A 656 -15.28 35.05 -13.78
N LEU A 657 -16.56 35.40 -13.76
CA LEU A 657 -17.64 34.42 -13.84
C LEU A 657 -17.62 33.68 -15.19
N LEU A 658 -17.48 34.41 -16.29
CA LEU A 658 -17.47 33.83 -17.63
C LEU A 658 -16.26 32.89 -17.85
N GLY A 659 -15.08 33.25 -17.32
CA GLY A 659 -13.91 32.37 -17.31
C GLY A 659 -14.16 31.06 -16.56
N ARG A 660 -14.81 31.14 -15.39
CA ARG A 660 -15.24 29.95 -14.63
C ARG A 660 -16.28 29.13 -15.40
N ILE A 661 -17.28 29.76 -16.01
CA ILE A 661 -18.29 29.08 -16.85
C ILE A 661 -17.59 28.29 -17.97
N PHE A 662 -16.65 28.91 -18.70
CA PHE A 662 -15.90 28.23 -19.76
C PHE A 662 -15.03 27.07 -19.24
N LYS A 663 -14.46 27.18 -18.04
CA LYS A 663 -13.80 26.06 -17.36
C LYS A 663 -14.78 24.91 -17.08
N THR A 664 -15.93 25.21 -16.46
CA THR A 664 -16.95 24.19 -16.12
C THR A 664 -17.54 23.50 -17.36
N LEU A 665 -17.63 24.21 -18.49
CA LEU A 665 -18.05 23.65 -19.78
C LEU A 665 -16.94 22.88 -20.51
N GLY A 666 -15.72 22.81 -19.96
CA GLY A 666 -14.59 22.13 -20.59
C GLY A 666 -14.06 22.82 -21.85
N LEU A 667 -14.38 24.10 -22.06
CA LEU A 667 -13.87 24.90 -23.17
C LEU A 667 -12.47 25.48 -22.88
N LEU A 668 -12.18 25.73 -21.61
CA LEU A 668 -10.88 26.17 -21.12
C LEU A 668 -10.42 25.22 -20.01
N SER A 669 -9.13 24.90 -19.95
CA SER A 669 -8.61 24.03 -18.89
C SER A 669 -8.41 24.76 -17.55
N ARG A 670 -8.45 26.10 -17.56
CA ARG A 670 -8.46 26.98 -16.38
C ARG A 670 -9.55 28.06 -16.51
N GLY A 671 -9.99 28.60 -15.37
CA GLY A 671 -10.98 29.68 -15.32
C GLY A 671 -10.40 31.02 -14.87
N GLN A 672 -9.08 31.12 -14.80
CA GLN A 672 -8.35 32.31 -14.34
C GLN A 672 -8.50 33.46 -15.33
N VAL A 673 -8.57 34.69 -14.81
CA VAL A 673 -8.60 35.91 -15.62
C VAL A 673 -7.32 36.68 -15.38
N GLN A 674 -6.53 36.86 -16.43
CA GLN A 674 -5.38 37.76 -16.45
C GLN A 674 -5.85 39.13 -16.92
N GLU A 675 -5.92 40.08 -15.99
CA GLU A 675 -6.28 41.46 -16.28
C GLU A 675 -5.05 42.25 -16.71
N VAL A 676 -5.16 42.99 -17.82
CA VAL A 676 -4.08 43.77 -18.41
C VAL A 676 -4.58 45.11 -18.91
N SER A 677 -3.69 46.09 -18.91
CA SER A 677 -3.89 47.43 -19.47
C SER A 677 -2.92 47.68 -20.63
N ARG A 678 -3.01 48.85 -21.28
CA ARG A 678 -2.00 49.28 -22.27
C ARG A 678 -0.57 49.20 -21.72
N GLY A 679 -0.38 49.56 -20.45
CA GLY A 679 0.92 49.56 -19.79
C GLY A 679 1.54 48.16 -19.70
N ASP A 680 0.72 47.11 -19.73
CA ASP A 680 1.16 45.72 -19.62
C ASP A 680 1.45 45.08 -20.98
N LEU A 681 0.81 45.58 -22.04
CA LEU A 681 0.94 45.04 -23.39
C LEU A 681 2.00 45.78 -24.22
N VAL A 682 2.13 47.09 -24.03
CA VAL A 682 2.98 47.96 -24.85
C VAL A 682 4.29 48.26 -24.10
N ALA A 683 5.43 48.15 -24.81
CA ALA A 683 6.74 48.51 -24.28
C ALA A 683 7.14 49.94 -24.69
N GLU A 684 8.07 50.55 -23.94
CA GLU A 684 8.59 51.90 -24.24
C GLU A 684 9.65 51.90 -25.35
N TYR A 685 10.23 50.73 -25.67
CA TYR A 685 11.31 50.57 -26.64
C TYR A 685 10.89 49.70 -27.84
N VAL A 686 11.41 50.04 -29.03
CA VAL A 686 11.13 49.35 -30.31
C VAL A 686 11.51 47.88 -30.25
N GLY A 687 10.60 47.00 -30.72
CA GLY A 687 10.82 45.55 -30.83
C GLY A 687 10.59 44.75 -29.54
N GLN A 688 10.20 45.39 -28.44
CA GLN A 688 9.89 44.72 -27.17
C GLN A 688 8.39 44.53 -26.92
N THR A 689 7.53 45.23 -27.67
CA THR A 689 6.08 45.19 -27.49
C THR A 689 5.51 43.82 -27.83
N ALA A 690 5.92 43.20 -28.94
CA ALA A 690 5.51 41.84 -29.25
C ALA A 690 5.91 40.84 -28.14
N THR A 691 7.11 40.94 -27.55
CA THR A 691 7.54 40.07 -26.45
C THR A 691 6.68 40.27 -25.20
N LYS A 692 6.39 41.52 -24.85
CA LYS A 692 5.58 41.87 -23.68
C LYS A 692 4.13 41.42 -23.84
N THR A 693 3.55 41.63 -25.01
CA THR A 693 2.21 41.14 -25.37
C THR A 693 2.14 39.62 -25.35
N ASN A 694 3.13 38.92 -25.90
CA ASN A 694 3.19 37.45 -25.84
C ASN A 694 3.25 36.94 -24.41
N LYS A 695 4.06 37.56 -23.54
CA LYS A 695 4.13 37.18 -22.13
C LYS A 695 2.78 37.29 -21.44
N ALA A 696 2.07 38.40 -21.64
CA ALA A 696 0.73 38.59 -21.08
C ALA A 696 -0.27 37.55 -21.61
N ILE A 697 -0.17 37.17 -22.89
CA ILE A 697 -1.00 36.11 -23.48
C ILE A 697 -0.64 34.74 -22.90
N ASP A 698 0.64 34.43 -22.74
CA ASP A 698 1.12 33.15 -22.19
C ASP A 698 0.65 32.95 -20.73
N GLU A 699 0.59 34.03 -19.94
CA GLU A 699 0.04 34.04 -18.59
C GLU A 699 -1.50 33.80 -18.59
N ALA A 700 -2.18 34.17 -19.67
CA ALA A 700 -3.61 33.98 -19.87
C ALA A 700 -3.99 32.67 -20.58
N ILE A 701 -3.00 31.91 -21.10
CA ILE A 701 -3.26 30.62 -21.76
C ILE A 701 -4.01 29.70 -20.81
N ASN A 702 -4.95 28.95 -21.37
CA ASN A 702 -5.92 28.12 -20.68
C ASN A 702 -6.97 28.88 -19.88
N GLY A 703 -6.97 30.22 -19.87
CA GLY A 703 -7.93 31.05 -19.15
C GLY A 703 -8.43 32.21 -20.01
N VAL A 704 -8.63 33.36 -19.38
CA VAL A 704 -9.15 34.57 -20.03
C VAL A 704 -8.11 35.69 -19.95
N LEU A 705 -7.79 36.32 -21.09
CA LEU A 705 -7.07 37.58 -21.15
C LEU A 705 -8.10 38.73 -21.17
N PHE A 706 -8.16 39.50 -20.09
CA PHE A 706 -9.06 40.66 -19.97
C PHE A 706 -8.29 41.96 -20.18
N ILE A 707 -8.54 42.66 -21.28
CA ILE A 707 -7.88 43.92 -21.63
C ILE A 707 -8.81 45.08 -21.28
N ASP A 708 -8.53 45.76 -20.17
CA ASP A 708 -9.29 46.94 -19.77
C ASP A 708 -8.87 48.19 -20.56
N GLU A 709 -9.83 49.05 -20.84
CA GLU A 709 -9.70 50.24 -21.69
C GLU A 709 -8.94 49.97 -23.01
N ALA A 710 -9.30 48.88 -23.71
CA ALA A 710 -8.60 48.38 -24.89
C ALA A 710 -8.44 49.43 -26.02
N TYR A 711 -9.38 50.38 -26.12
CA TYR A 711 -9.32 51.51 -27.05
C TYR A 711 -8.06 52.38 -26.89
N SER A 712 -7.42 52.35 -25.72
CA SER A 712 -6.15 53.03 -25.49
C SER A 712 -5.01 52.49 -26.37
N LEU A 713 -5.12 51.25 -26.88
CA LEU A 713 -4.15 50.66 -27.81
C LEU A 713 -4.18 51.31 -29.20
N SER A 714 -5.33 51.85 -29.62
CA SER A 714 -5.53 52.47 -30.94
C SER A 714 -5.54 54.00 -30.94
N ASN A 715 -5.17 54.67 -29.84
CA ASN A 715 -5.23 56.13 -29.76
C ASN A 715 -4.29 56.78 -30.78
N ASN A 716 -4.86 57.44 -31.80
CA ASN A 716 -4.17 58.10 -32.92
C ASN A 716 -3.51 59.45 -32.59
N LYS A 717 -3.31 59.80 -31.31
CA LYS A 717 -2.64 61.05 -30.92
C LYS A 717 -1.13 60.79 -30.73
N GLY A 718 -0.44 60.64 -31.86
CA GLY A 718 1.00 60.37 -31.98
C GLY A 718 1.26 59.04 -32.66
N GLU A 719 2.22 59.01 -33.59
CA GLU A 719 2.73 57.81 -34.30
C GLU A 719 3.32 56.78 -33.32
N SER A 720 2.50 56.09 -32.50
CA SER A 720 2.99 54.97 -31.70
C SER A 720 2.71 53.65 -32.41
N ASP A 721 3.60 53.26 -33.32
CA ASP A 721 3.58 51.96 -34.01
C ASP A 721 3.49 50.77 -33.02
N PHE A 722 3.92 50.97 -31.78
CA PHE A 722 3.87 49.99 -30.69
C PHE A 722 2.44 49.52 -30.34
N GLY A 723 1.44 50.41 -30.38
CA GLY A 723 0.05 50.02 -30.10
C GLY A 723 -0.53 49.10 -31.17
N LYS A 724 -0.17 49.35 -32.44
CA LYS A 724 -0.55 48.49 -33.57
C LYS A 724 0.17 47.15 -33.50
N GLU A 725 1.45 47.14 -33.16
CA GLU A 725 2.26 45.92 -32.97
C GLU A 725 1.64 44.99 -31.90
N ALA A 726 1.15 45.55 -30.79
CA ALA A 726 0.44 44.79 -29.76
C ALA A 726 -0.88 44.18 -30.29
N ILE A 727 -1.68 44.95 -31.05
CA ILE A 727 -2.93 44.47 -31.66
C ILE A 727 -2.65 43.36 -32.68
N GLU A 728 -1.64 43.52 -33.53
CA GLU A 728 -1.25 42.50 -34.51
C GLU A 728 -0.77 41.22 -33.85
N THR A 729 0.03 41.34 -32.79
CA THR A 729 0.49 40.20 -31.99
C THR A 729 -0.69 39.48 -31.33
N LEU A 730 -1.62 40.22 -30.73
CA LEU A 730 -2.84 39.66 -30.14
C LEU A 730 -3.68 38.91 -31.17
N LEU A 731 -3.96 39.53 -32.33
CA LEU A 731 -4.75 38.92 -33.41
C LEU A 731 -4.11 37.64 -33.95
N LYS A 732 -2.78 37.62 -34.09
CA LYS A 732 -2.04 36.43 -34.50
C LYS A 732 -2.20 35.30 -33.49
N ARG A 733 -2.00 35.59 -32.20
CA ARG A 733 -2.16 34.59 -31.11
C ARG A 733 -3.60 34.10 -30.97
N MET A 734 -4.60 34.94 -31.19
CA MET A 734 -6.01 34.52 -31.24
C MET A 734 -6.29 33.50 -32.36
N GLU A 735 -5.53 33.54 -33.45
CA GLU A 735 -5.63 32.55 -34.53
C GLU A 735 -4.84 31.28 -34.21
N ASP A 736 -3.57 31.42 -33.81
CA ASP A 736 -2.65 30.30 -33.55
C ASP A 736 -3.07 29.47 -32.33
N ASP A 737 -3.70 30.09 -31.33
CA ASP A 737 -4.11 29.49 -30.05
C ASP A 737 -5.64 29.53 -29.83
N ARG A 738 -6.43 29.47 -30.92
CA ARG A 738 -7.89 29.68 -30.92
C ARG A 738 -8.69 28.91 -29.86
N ASP A 739 -8.30 27.67 -29.57
CA ASP A 739 -9.01 26.79 -28.62
C ASP A 739 -8.36 26.75 -27.22
N LYS A 740 -7.37 27.61 -26.96
CA LYS A 740 -6.59 27.57 -25.72
C LYS A 740 -6.90 28.71 -24.76
N PHE A 741 -7.48 29.81 -25.18
CA PHE A 741 -7.78 30.94 -24.30
C PHE A 741 -8.89 31.84 -24.85
N CYS A 742 -9.53 32.60 -23.98
CA CYS A 742 -10.51 33.61 -24.34
C CYS A 742 -9.88 35.02 -24.23
N VAL A 743 -10.30 35.94 -25.10
CA VAL A 743 -9.92 37.35 -25.03
C VAL A 743 -11.17 38.16 -24.78
N ILE A 744 -11.18 38.96 -23.73
CA ILE A 744 -12.25 39.91 -23.42
C ILE A 744 -11.65 41.31 -23.49
N ILE A 745 -12.16 42.16 -24.39
CA ILE A 745 -11.78 43.56 -24.44
C ILE A 745 -12.86 44.41 -23.76
N ALA A 746 -12.46 45.38 -22.94
CA ALA A 746 -13.38 46.23 -22.20
C ALA A 746 -13.17 47.73 -22.43
N GLY A 747 -14.24 48.52 -22.35
CA GLY A 747 -14.16 49.98 -22.41
C GLY A 747 -15.51 50.70 -22.47
N TYR A 748 -15.48 52.02 -22.70
CA TYR A 748 -16.67 52.85 -22.87
C TYR A 748 -17.32 52.59 -24.23
N SER A 749 -18.66 52.64 -24.30
CA SER A 749 -19.45 52.33 -25.50
C SER A 749 -18.92 53.03 -26.76
N ASP A 750 -18.87 54.36 -26.76
CA ASP A 750 -18.44 55.14 -27.93
C ASP A 750 -16.99 54.87 -28.36
N LYS A 751 -16.12 54.51 -27.42
CA LYS A 751 -14.68 54.29 -27.70
C LYS A 751 -14.39 52.87 -28.16
N ILE A 752 -15.13 51.89 -27.66
CA ILE A 752 -14.99 50.49 -28.07
C ILE A 752 -15.50 50.28 -29.50
N ASP A 753 -16.58 50.95 -29.90
CA ASP A 753 -17.04 50.92 -31.28
C ASP A 753 -15.99 51.49 -32.24
N GLN A 754 -15.32 52.58 -31.86
CA GLN A 754 -14.19 53.13 -32.63
C GLN A 754 -13.01 52.15 -32.67
N PHE A 755 -12.69 51.49 -31.56
CA PHE A 755 -11.59 50.53 -31.47
C PHE A 755 -11.83 49.29 -32.34
N ILE A 756 -12.99 48.65 -32.23
CA ILE A 756 -13.35 47.47 -33.02
C ILE A 756 -13.35 47.77 -34.52
N ASN A 757 -13.85 48.93 -34.92
CA ASN A 757 -13.86 49.34 -36.32
C ASN A 757 -12.51 49.87 -36.83
N SER A 758 -11.50 50.03 -35.97
CA SER A 758 -10.16 50.49 -36.36
C SER A 758 -9.37 49.45 -37.14
N ASN A 759 -9.67 48.15 -36.96
CA ASN A 759 -9.01 47.05 -37.67
C ASN A 759 -10.04 45.97 -38.05
N PRO A 760 -10.20 45.62 -39.34
CA PRO A 760 -11.11 44.55 -39.78
C PRO A 760 -10.89 43.21 -39.07
N GLY A 761 -9.65 42.91 -38.67
CA GLY A 761 -9.29 41.68 -37.95
C GLY A 761 -9.83 41.61 -36.52
N LEU A 762 -10.08 42.75 -35.86
CA LEU A 762 -10.76 42.80 -34.57
C LEU A 762 -12.25 42.50 -34.75
N LYS A 763 -12.90 43.18 -35.71
CA LYS A 763 -14.33 43.01 -35.99
C LYS A 763 -14.71 41.57 -36.33
N SER A 764 -13.86 40.82 -37.03
CA SER A 764 -14.15 39.43 -37.41
C SER A 764 -13.93 38.42 -36.29
N ARG A 765 -13.08 38.71 -35.30
CA ARG A 765 -12.69 37.76 -34.24
C ARG A 765 -13.46 37.93 -32.93
N PHE A 766 -14.18 39.04 -32.75
CA PHE A 766 -15.00 39.32 -31.58
C PHE A 766 -16.50 39.36 -31.95
N PRO A 767 -17.20 38.21 -31.93
CA PRO A 767 -18.63 38.14 -32.27
C PRO A 767 -19.56 38.37 -31.08
N ASN A 768 -19.08 38.22 -29.84
CA ASN A 768 -19.92 38.33 -28.65
C ASN A 768 -19.82 39.73 -28.05
N TYR A 769 -20.94 40.43 -27.89
CA TYR A 769 -21.01 41.80 -27.39
C TYR A 769 -21.91 41.85 -26.16
N PHE A 770 -21.39 42.40 -25.07
CA PHE A 770 -22.07 42.49 -23.78
C PHE A 770 -22.17 43.96 -23.35
N HIS A 771 -23.39 44.48 -23.34
CA HIS A 771 -23.69 45.87 -22.97
C HIS A 771 -23.97 45.99 -21.46
N PHE A 772 -23.07 46.62 -20.72
CA PHE A 772 -23.25 46.83 -19.29
C PHE A 772 -23.92 48.18 -19.02
N GLU A 773 -25.23 48.13 -18.79
CA GLU A 773 -26.07 49.27 -18.46
C GLU A 773 -25.71 49.89 -17.10
N ASN A 774 -26.10 51.15 -16.91
CA ASN A 774 -25.99 51.82 -15.61
C ASN A 774 -27.01 51.21 -14.64
N TYR A 775 -26.62 51.07 -13.37
CA TYR A 775 -27.52 50.58 -12.35
C TYR A 775 -28.66 51.57 -12.05
N THR A 776 -29.85 51.04 -11.78
CA THR A 776 -30.99 51.84 -11.32
C THR A 776 -30.80 52.29 -9.86
N PRO A 777 -31.49 53.34 -9.38
CA PRO A 777 -31.43 53.75 -7.98
C PRO A 777 -31.73 52.60 -6.99
N GLU A 778 -32.68 51.73 -7.34
CA GLU A 778 -33.02 50.54 -6.56
C GLU A 778 -31.87 49.54 -6.51
N GLU A 779 -31.19 49.31 -7.64
CA GLU A 779 -30.02 48.43 -7.71
C GLU A 779 -28.83 49.01 -6.94
N LEU A 780 -28.59 50.32 -7.03
CA LEU A 780 -27.55 51.00 -6.24
C LEU A 780 -27.80 50.87 -4.73
N LEU A 781 -29.07 50.96 -4.30
CA LEU A 781 -29.46 50.74 -2.91
C LEU A 781 -29.20 49.28 -2.47
N GLN A 782 -29.49 48.30 -3.33
CA GLN A 782 -29.16 46.90 -3.04
C GLN A 782 -27.65 46.66 -2.94
N ILE A 783 -26.85 47.28 -3.83
CA ILE A 783 -25.39 47.19 -3.81
C ILE A 783 -24.81 47.79 -2.53
N ILE A 784 -25.28 48.97 -2.08
CA ILE A 784 -24.73 49.56 -0.85
C ILE A 784 -25.13 48.75 0.38
N LYS A 785 -26.34 48.18 0.41
CA LYS A 785 -26.79 47.29 1.49
C LYS A 785 -25.91 46.06 1.60
N SER A 786 -25.51 45.44 0.48
CA SER A 786 -24.62 44.28 0.53
C SER A 786 -23.24 44.60 1.12
N PHE A 787 -22.72 45.83 0.93
CA PHE A 787 -21.51 46.29 1.62
C PHE A 787 -21.70 46.42 3.13
N PHE A 788 -22.84 46.97 3.59
CA PHE A 788 -23.15 47.04 5.01
C PHE A 788 -23.30 45.65 5.64
N GLU A 789 -24.01 44.72 4.98
CA GLU A 789 -24.18 43.34 5.44
C GLU A 789 -22.84 42.60 5.54
N THR A 790 -21.99 42.72 4.52
CA THR A 790 -20.66 42.08 4.48
C THR A 790 -19.78 42.54 5.64
N GLU A 791 -19.83 43.83 5.98
CA GLU A 791 -19.08 44.41 7.11
C GLU A 791 -19.86 44.40 8.44
N LYS A 792 -21.01 43.71 8.50
CA LYS A 792 -21.86 43.55 9.71
C LYS A 792 -22.38 44.86 10.31
N PHE A 793 -22.59 45.87 9.47
CA PHE A 793 -23.30 47.09 9.84
C PHE A 793 -24.81 46.92 9.77
N GLN A 794 -25.53 47.61 10.64
CA GLN A 794 -26.98 47.71 10.66
C GLN A 794 -27.41 49.09 10.17
N LEU A 795 -28.39 49.15 9.27
CA LEU A 795 -28.95 50.41 8.76
C LEU A 795 -30.21 50.77 9.54
N GLU A 796 -30.27 52.00 10.05
CA GLU A 796 -31.50 52.58 10.55
C GLU A 796 -32.48 52.81 9.38
N THR A 797 -33.79 52.58 9.59
CA THR A 797 -34.83 52.79 8.55
C THR A 797 -34.79 54.20 7.95
N SER A 798 -34.49 55.21 8.76
CA SER A 798 -34.39 56.60 8.31
C SER A 798 -33.13 56.86 7.47
N ALA A 799 -32.03 56.13 7.72
CA ALA A 799 -30.81 56.17 6.93
C ALA A 799 -30.99 55.52 5.55
N GLU A 800 -31.73 54.41 5.51
CA GLU A 800 -32.07 53.74 4.25
C GLU A 800 -32.92 54.63 3.34
N MET A 801 -33.93 55.31 3.89
CA MET A 801 -34.73 56.28 3.12
C MET A 801 -33.87 57.42 2.57
N GLN A 802 -32.89 57.89 3.34
CA GLN A 802 -31.95 58.92 2.90
C GLN A 802 -31.05 58.41 1.76
N LEU A 803 -30.53 57.18 1.85
CA LEU A 803 -29.74 56.57 0.78
C LEU A 803 -30.53 56.50 -0.53
N LYS A 804 -31.80 56.10 -0.46
CA LYS A 804 -32.68 56.05 -1.63
C LYS A 804 -32.83 57.42 -2.29
N GLN A 805 -33.10 58.48 -1.51
CA GLN A 805 -33.21 59.85 -2.03
C GLN A 805 -31.90 60.35 -2.65
N VAL A 806 -30.75 60.00 -2.06
CA VAL A 806 -29.43 60.34 -2.61
C VAL A 806 -29.22 59.68 -3.97
N PHE A 807 -29.55 58.39 -4.12
CA PHE A 807 -29.41 57.71 -5.42
C PHE A 807 -30.42 58.19 -6.47
N GLU A 808 -31.68 58.45 -6.09
CA GLU A 808 -32.70 59.01 -6.99
C GLU A 808 -32.29 60.41 -7.50
N SER A 809 -31.83 61.29 -6.61
CA SER A 809 -31.37 62.64 -6.99
C SER A 809 -30.11 62.62 -7.86
N GLN A 810 -29.17 61.71 -7.59
CA GLN A 810 -27.98 61.53 -8.43
C GLN A 810 -28.33 61.01 -9.82
N HIS A 811 -29.29 60.09 -9.92
CA HIS A 811 -29.75 59.52 -11.19
C HIS A 811 -30.45 60.57 -12.07
N LEU A 812 -31.25 61.46 -11.48
CA LEU A 812 -31.95 62.55 -12.18
C LEU A 812 -31.03 63.70 -12.65
N SER A 813 -29.81 63.80 -12.10
CA SER A 813 -28.93 64.96 -12.27
C SER A 813 -27.92 64.89 -13.41
N ARG A 814 -27.83 63.79 -14.19
CA ARG A 814 -26.56 63.47 -14.89
C ARG A 814 -26.58 63.15 -16.39
N ASP A 815 -25.59 63.76 -17.04
CA ASP A 815 -24.87 63.30 -18.22
C ASP A 815 -24.12 61.97 -17.92
N GLY A 816 -24.74 60.84 -18.27
CA GLY A 816 -24.11 59.61 -18.80
C GLY A 816 -23.13 58.75 -17.99
N ASN A 817 -22.33 59.27 -17.04
CA ASN A 817 -21.07 58.58 -16.67
C ASN A 817 -20.74 58.44 -15.18
N CYS A 818 -21.74 58.49 -14.30
CA CYS A 818 -21.46 58.81 -12.91
C CYS A 818 -22.57 58.24 -12.01
N GLY A 819 -22.26 57.27 -11.15
CA GLY A 819 -23.19 56.69 -10.17
C GLY A 819 -23.23 55.16 -10.04
N ASN A 820 -22.28 54.38 -10.58
CA ASN A 820 -22.33 52.91 -10.53
C ASN A 820 -21.63 52.34 -9.27
N ALA A 821 -21.46 51.01 -9.18
CA ALA A 821 -20.96 50.33 -7.97
C ALA A 821 -19.61 50.88 -7.44
N ARG A 822 -18.75 51.41 -8.32
CA ARG A 822 -17.50 52.10 -7.92
C ARG A 822 -17.78 53.36 -7.09
N ASP A 823 -18.75 54.16 -7.50
CA ASP A 823 -19.16 55.37 -6.79
C ASP A 823 -19.92 55.03 -5.50
N VAL A 824 -20.73 53.98 -5.53
CA VAL A 824 -21.40 53.43 -4.32
C VAL A 824 -20.38 52.98 -3.28
N ARG A 825 -19.32 52.28 -3.69
CA ARG A 825 -18.23 51.88 -2.78
C ARG A 825 -17.55 53.10 -2.15
N ASN A 826 -17.22 54.11 -2.97
CA ASN A 826 -16.64 55.34 -2.47
C ASN A 826 -17.58 56.06 -1.48
N PHE A 827 -18.89 56.01 -1.73
CA PHE A 827 -19.89 56.61 -0.85
C PHE A 827 -20.04 55.82 0.47
N PHE A 828 -20.03 54.50 0.41
CA PHE A 828 -20.02 53.61 1.58
C PHE A 828 -18.81 53.90 2.50
N GLU A 829 -17.61 54.03 1.95
CA GLU A 829 -16.41 54.37 2.73
C GLU A 829 -16.55 55.75 3.41
N LYS A 830 -17.17 56.73 2.73
CA LYS A 830 -17.47 58.04 3.35
C LYS A 830 -18.46 57.91 4.50
N ILE A 831 -19.51 57.08 4.37
CA ILE A 831 -20.48 56.84 5.44
C ILE A 831 -19.81 56.20 6.65
N LYS A 832 -18.94 55.20 6.45
CA LYS A 832 -18.14 54.59 7.52
C LYS A 832 -17.28 55.61 8.25
N LEU A 833 -16.61 56.50 7.51
CA LEU A 833 -15.83 57.59 8.13
C LEU A 833 -16.69 58.50 9.01
N GLN A 834 -17.92 58.82 8.58
CA GLN A 834 -18.85 59.62 9.40
C GLN A 834 -19.31 58.87 10.65
N GLN A 835 -19.63 57.59 10.53
CA GLN A 835 -20.00 56.76 11.67
C GLN A 835 -18.83 56.63 12.66
N GLY A 836 -17.60 56.38 12.20
CA GLY A 836 -16.42 56.34 13.07
C GLY A 836 -16.17 57.67 13.79
N SER A 837 -16.38 58.80 13.09
CA SER A 837 -16.31 60.13 13.71
C SER A 837 -17.42 60.36 14.75
N ARG A 838 -18.59 59.74 14.63
CA ARG A 838 -19.66 59.81 15.61
C ARG A 838 -19.34 58.95 16.83
N VAL A 839 -18.98 57.68 16.62
CA VAL A 839 -18.76 56.70 17.68
C VAL A 839 -17.53 57.02 18.53
N SER A 840 -16.46 57.56 17.94
CA SER A 840 -15.26 57.99 18.67
C SER A 840 -15.50 59.07 19.75
N ARG A 841 -16.67 59.70 19.76
CA ARG A 841 -17.06 60.71 20.75
C ARG A 841 -17.90 60.14 21.90
N ILE A 842 -18.10 58.82 21.93
CA ILE A 842 -18.86 58.10 22.95
C ILE A 842 -17.85 57.43 23.89
N GLU A 843 -17.86 57.79 25.19
CA GLU A 843 -16.86 57.30 26.17
C GLU A 843 -17.01 55.78 26.46
N ASP A 844 -18.23 55.24 26.44
CA ASP A 844 -18.56 53.82 26.64
C ASP A 844 -19.43 53.28 25.49
N SER A 845 -18.85 53.11 24.29
CA SER A 845 -19.59 52.66 23.11
C SER A 845 -20.06 51.19 23.22
N THR A 846 -21.34 50.93 22.97
CA THR A 846 -21.89 49.57 22.93
C THR A 846 -21.63 48.88 21.57
N LEU A 847 -21.83 47.57 21.50
CA LEU A 847 -21.77 46.83 20.24
C LEU A 847 -22.74 47.41 19.19
N ASN A 848 -23.90 47.90 19.63
CA ASN A 848 -24.88 48.53 18.76
C ASN A 848 -24.38 49.88 18.21
N ASP A 849 -23.65 50.66 19.01
CA ASP A 849 -23.08 51.94 18.54
C ASP A 849 -22.01 51.71 17.48
N LEU A 850 -21.22 50.65 17.63
CA LEU A 850 -20.15 50.27 16.71
C LEU A 850 -20.67 49.75 15.37
N THR A 851 -21.90 49.25 15.30
CA THR A 851 -22.47 48.63 14.10
C THR A 851 -23.64 49.40 13.47
N LEU A 852 -24.27 50.35 14.18
CA LEU A 852 -25.41 51.09 13.64
C LEU A 852 -25.00 52.28 12.77
N ILE A 853 -25.56 52.37 11.57
CA ILE A 853 -25.48 53.50 10.64
C ILE A 853 -26.76 54.33 10.75
N THR A 854 -26.62 55.60 11.12
CA THR A 854 -27.74 56.51 11.35
C THR A 854 -27.98 57.42 10.14
N ARG A 855 -29.16 58.03 10.06
CA ARG A 855 -29.47 59.01 9.00
C ARG A 855 -28.46 60.16 8.94
N ALA A 856 -28.00 60.66 10.08
CA ALA A 856 -27.04 61.76 10.15
C ALA A 856 -25.68 61.39 9.54
N ASP A 857 -25.27 60.12 9.64
CA ASP A 857 -24.02 59.63 9.04
C ASP A 857 -24.11 59.67 7.49
N VAL A 858 -25.27 59.29 6.95
CA VAL A 858 -25.56 59.34 5.51
C VAL A 858 -25.69 60.78 4.99
N GLU A 859 -26.39 61.66 5.71
CA GLU A 859 -26.57 63.06 5.33
C GLU A 859 -25.22 63.80 5.24
N ARG A 860 -24.38 63.69 6.27
CA ARG A 860 -23.04 64.30 6.27
C ARG A 860 -22.14 63.74 5.17
N ALA A 861 -22.22 62.43 4.90
CA ALA A 861 -21.48 61.82 3.80
C ALA A 861 -21.95 62.33 2.43
N SER A 862 -23.26 62.62 2.29
CA SER A 862 -23.85 63.14 1.05
C SER A 862 -23.47 64.60 0.79
N GLU A 863 -23.39 65.44 1.83
CA GLU A 863 -22.91 66.83 1.75
C GLU A 863 -21.46 66.92 1.26
N LEU A 864 -20.60 66.00 1.73
CA LEU A 864 -19.20 65.88 1.27
C LEU A 864 -19.07 65.31 -0.15
N ASN A 865 -20.12 64.67 -0.67
CA ASN A 865 -20.17 64.18 -2.05
C ASN A 865 -20.54 65.30 -3.05
N ILE A 866 -21.19 66.37 -2.58
CA ILE A 866 -21.54 67.55 -3.36
C ILE A 866 -20.36 68.56 -3.40
N SER A 867 -19.39 68.45 -2.49
CA SER A 867 -18.30 69.43 -2.28
C SER A 867 -16.93 69.08 -2.91
N HIS A 868 -16.87 68.30 -3.99
CA HIS A 868 -15.68 68.25 -4.86
C HIS A 868 -15.99 68.78 -6.27
N PRO A 869 -15.05 69.53 -6.86
CA PRO A 869 -15.34 70.85 -7.39
C PRO A 869 -15.99 70.79 -8.77
N LYS A 870 -17.10 71.52 -8.92
CA LYS A 870 -17.38 72.21 -10.20
C LYS A 870 -16.09 72.96 -10.57
N HIS A 871 -15.59 72.71 -11.78
CA HIS A 871 -14.55 73.48 -12.44
C HIS A 871 -14.51 74.93 -11.92
N ARG A 872 -13.39 75.33 -11.29
CA ARG A 872 -13.05 76.76 -11.31
C ARG A 872 -12.85 77.10 -12.79
N PRO A 873 -13.61 78.04 -13.36
CA PRO A 873 -13.30 78.51 -14.70
C PRO A 873 -11.92 79.16 -14.63
N SER A 874 -11.01 78.63 -15.44
CA SER A 874 -9.73 79.26 -15.78
C SER A 874 -9.97 80.44 -16.71
#